data_AF-A0A928QPP1-F1
#
_entry.id   AF-A0A928QPP1-F1
#
_cell.length_a   1.000
_cell.length_b   1.000
_cell.length_c   1.000
_cell.angle_alpha   90.00
_cell.angle_beta   90.00
_cell.angle_gamma   90.00
#
_symmetry.space_group_name_H-M   'P 1'
#
loop_
_entity.id
_entity.type
_entity.pdbx_description
1 polymer ?
#
loop_
_entity_poly.entity_id
_entity_poly.type
_entity_poly.pdbx_seq_one_letter_code
_entity_poly.pdbx_strand_id
1 'polypeptide(L)'
;MEEEEKRRRAAEARAARRAERKRLEHVKQVTAMDLPMDFANAFDDDIRANVHCDTIAEGLLVCMDALGMVDIEFISAITGEEMKTVIETLQGSIFQNPLHWNECFYKGWEIADEYLSGNLMHKYALALEANEAYNGYFDANVKALEDLIGPELSTDEIYITLGSPWVPADVIDEFILHMIGLDPVKGVYPKEAEQFLTDEYAVRHDETTGIWDIPEKTRFRKSHQHGKYEHVSFKVYGTQRMEMLRLLENILNMKTLAIFDTVDPHSKTRIMNQAETVKVLEKQDKMIAEFQNWVWRDPDRKRRLQGAYCRKYGNIRRRIFDGSFLDFPDMNPDIQLHPHQKNSVARILFTPNTLLAHDVGAGKTFTMIAAGMELRRLGKSKKNLYVIPNNIMPQWIQMFKTMYPHANLLVVDRRNFCIKKRDDTLRKIMDEDFDAILMTYSCFDMLSLSKKYYKELYEEQLKRLDKAVSNFANKRTIDMKRQAVMRVLDKVQNDMADNVCDVAFDDLGINTLFVDEAHNYKNVSLNTGITRVRGLSNTGSSKCDAMMDKVHCVQRQNNGGRVIMATGTPITNSITDIFVMQKYLQDGELEFLNIHNFDSWVAMFGKKTTEFEIDVDTNSYHLATRFSKFGNVPELTAILSSIADFYHVDQVMGLPEFDGYIDSTQPGSDDFKVFLQDISRRADDVRHKRVDAHVDNLLKITTDGRKAALDMRLIDMVYGLDPDSKVYRCAEKVAEIYEATQDSKAIQMVFCDISTPKSGFNLYDELKSLLKAMGIPEHEIAYIHDADSEEKKRLLFRDLREGLVRVVIGSTFKMGLGVNVQERLVALHHLDVPWRPADMVQREGRILRQGNTCDSVQIYRYITKGSFDAYSWQLLETKQRFISQILSGHVVEREGDDVDEAVLNYAEVKALAVGNPKIKRRVEVMNELDKYRLLHQDFIDQQHKKKKRLSELPDLIAKQKTSIANTQIDLDFVTATPESYEEYKKMEYEAQKAIRDAIYAAVKTHINHPLEKKVLTFRGFDVVVPARMQPKVPKPKYDDAGNEIPTGKEPVPYVFVKRTGAYYMEVESISGITKRLNHLINNLANYKKHKEDYLQVLENEQAALQQDLAKKEDSYALQIETLKAELDQLNEELGVNVA
;
A
#
# COMPACT_ATOMS: atom_id res chain seq x y z
N MET A 1 -39.70 30.01 -42.61
CA MET A 1 -39.18 30.37 -41.26
C MET A 1 -40.14 29.94 -40.15
N GLU A 2 -41.14 30.72 -39.73
CA GLU A 2 -41.96 30.39 -38.54
C GLU A 2 -42.90 29.18 -38.72
N GLU A 3 -43.56 29.05 -39.89
CA GLU A 3 -44.34 27.85 -40.25
C GLU A 3 -43.46 26.61 -40.42
N GLU A 4 -42.23 26.81 -40.86
CA GLU A 4 -41.26 25.75 -41.13
C GLU A 4 -40.71 25.17 -39.82
N GLU A 5 -40.47 26.03 -38.83
CA GLU A 5 -40.11 25.64 -37.47
C GLU A 5 -41.28 24.92 -36.76
N LYS A 6 -42.53 25.38 -36.94
CA LYS A 6 -43.72 24.68 -36.44
C LYS A 6 -43.88 23.29 -37.06
N ARG A 7 -43.66 23.15 -38.38
CA ARG A 7 -43.66 21.86 -39.07
C ARG A 7 -42.54 20.94 -38.58
N ARG A 8 -41.35 21.49 -38.30
CA ARG A 8 -40.22 20.75 -37.73
C ARG A 8 -40.54 20.22 -36.33
N ARG A 9 -41.02 21.07 -35.42
CA ARG A 9 -41.43 20.65 -34.06
C ARG A 9 -42.57 19.62 -34.08
N ALA A 10 -43.53 19.76 -34.99
CA ALA A 10 -44.62 18.78 -35.15
C ALA A 10 -44.13 17.43 -35.71
N ALA A 11 -43.15 17.45 -36.63
CA ALA A 11 -42.50 16.25 -37.14
C ALA A 11 -41.64 15.56 -36.05
N GLU A 12 -40.87 16.32 -35.28
CA GLU A 12 -40.11 15.86 -34.11
C GLU A 12 -41.04 15.21 -33.07
N ALA A 13 -42.17 15.85 -32.74
CA ALA A 13 -43.15 15.30 -31.81
C ALA A 13 -43.83 14.01 -32.32
N ARG A 14 -44.13 13.92 -33.62
CA ARG A 14 -44.65 12.69 -34.25
C ARG A 14 -43.61 11.57 -34.26
N ALA A 15 -42.35 11.90 -34.53
CA ALA A 15 -41.24 10.96 -34.49
C ALA A 15 -41.02 10.42 -33.07
N ALA A 16 -41.01 11.30 -32.05
CA ALA A 16 -40.91 10.93 -30.65
C ALA A 16 -42.05 9.98 -30.21
N ARG A 17 -43.30 10.29 -30.55
CA ARG A 17 -44.45 9.40 -30.26
C ARG A 17 -44.34 8.03 -30.96
N ARG A 18 -43.83 7.99 -32.19
CA ARG A 18 -43.62 6.73 -32.92
C ARG A 18 -42.49 5.91 -32.31
N ALA A 19 -41.41 6.56 -31.88
CA ALA A 19 -40.30 5.93 -31.17
C ALA A 19 -40.79 5.34 -29.84
N GLU A 20 -41.56 6.11 -29.08
CA GLU A 20 -42.13 5.65 -27.81
C GLU A 20 -43.08 4.46 -27.99
N ARG A 21 -43.96 4.49 -29.00
CA ARG A 21 -44.84 3.35 -29.29
C ARG A 21 -44.05 2.08 -29.64
N LYS A 22 -43.01 2.21 -30.48
CA LYS A 22 -42.13 1.09 -30.83
C LYS A 22 -41.38 0.55 -29.61
N ARG A 23 -40.92 1.44 -28.72
CA ARG A 23 -40.28 1.06 -27.46
C ARG A 23 -41.23 0.25 -26.59
N LEU A 24 -42.46 0.71 -26.39
CA LEU A 24 -43.48 0.00 -25.60
C LEU A 24 -43.87 -1.35 -26.23
N GLU A 25 -43.99 -1.42 -27.56
CA GLU A 25 -44.22 -2.68 -28.28
C GLU A 25 -43.07 -3.67 -28.06
N HIS A 26 -41.81 -3.21 -28.14
CA HIS A 26 -40.61 -4.02 -27.88
C HIS A 26 -40.55 -4.51 -26.43
N VAL A 27 -40.73 -3.62 -25.46
CA VAL A 27 -40.75 -3.97 -24.02
C VAL A 27 -41.82 -5.04 -23.76
N LYS A 28 -43.02 -4.87 -24.30
CA LYS A 28 -44.09 -5.87 -24.15
C LYS A 28 -43.70 -7.21 -24.77
N GLN A 29 -43.02 -7.22 -25.91
CA GLN A 29 -42.59 -8.45 -26.58
C GLN A 29 -41.56 -9.22 -25.75
N VAL A 30 -40.52 -8.54 -25.24
CA VAL A 30 -39.42 -9.21 -24.51
C VAL A 30 -39.79 -9.59 -23.07
N THR A 31 -40.83 -8.98 -22.50
CA THR A 31 -41.31 -9.25 -21.13
C THR A 31 -42.51 -10.19 -21.05
N ALA A 32 -43.12 -10.57 -22.18
CA ALA A 32 -44.30 -11.42 -22.22
C ALA A 32 -44.06 -12.88 -21.76
N MET A 33 -42.79 -13.30 -21.64
CA MET A 33 -42.39 -14.69 -21.38
C MET A 33 -42.95 -15.69 -22.41
N ASP A 34 -43.12 -15.25 -23.65
CA ASP A 34 -43.57 -16.09 -24.76
C ASP A 34 -42.37 -16.71 -25.50
N LEU A 35 -42.45 -18.00 -25.80
CA LEU A 35 -41.43 -18.68 -26.62
C LEU A 35 -41.59 -18.32 -28.11
N PRO A 36 -40.49 -18.17 -28.86
CA PRO A 36 -40.52 -18.10 -30.31
C PRO A 36 -41.20 -19.33 -30.92
N MET A 37 -41.88 -19.15 -32.06
CA MET A 37 -42.53 -20.27 -32.77
C MET A 37 -41.56 -21.38 -33.21
N ASP A 38 -40.28 -21.03 -33.41
CA ASP A 38 -39.20 -21.91 -33.83
C ASP A 38 -38.29 -22.34 -32.66
N PHE A 39 -38.74 -22.14 -31.42
CA PHE A 39 -37.98 -22.52 -30.25
C PHE A 39 -37.83 -24.05 -30.14
N ALA A 40 -36.60 -24.51 -29.94
CA ALA A 40 -36.26 -25.88 -29.60
C ALA A 40 -35.33 -25.85 -28.38
N ASN A 41 -35.67 -26.62 -27.35
CA ASN A 41 -34.87 -26.69 -26.15
C ASN A 41 -33.57 -27.42 -26.46
N ALA A 42 -32.43 -26.77 -26.15
CA ALA A 42 -31.11 -27.32 -26.44
C ALA A 42 -30.80 -28.61 -25.66
N PHE A 43 -31.54 -28.89 -24.58
CA PHE A 43 -31.30 -30.01 -23.69
C PHE A 43 -32.19 -31.23 -23.92
N ASP A 44 -33.19 -31.15 -24.82
CA ASP A 44 -34.07 -32.29 -25.12
C ASP A 44 -33.29 -33.51 -25.64
N ASP A 45 -32.16 -33.28 -26.31
CA ASP A 45 -31.25 -34.30 -26.84
C ASP A 45 -29.94 -34.43 -26.02
N ASP A 46 -29.79 -33.70 -24.91
CA ASP A 46 -28.55 -33.70 -24.12
C ASP A 46 -28.50 -34.90 -23.17
N ILE A 47 -27.40 -35.66 -23.22
CA ILE A 47 -27.18 -36.85 -22.38
C ILE A 47 -27.24 -36.51 -20.88
N ARG A 48 -26.83 -35.30 -20.48
CA ARG A 48 -26.88 -34.82 -19.09
C ARG A 48 -28.30 -34.60 -18.60
N ALA A 49 -29.26 -34.37 -19.50
CA ALA A 49 -30.67 -34.17 -19.18
C ALA A 49 -31.47 -35.50 -19.18
N ASN A 50 -30.81 -36.65 -19.37
CA ASN A 50 -31.45 -37.98 -19.38
C ASN A 50 -31.78 -38.52 -17.97
N VAL A 51 -31.94 -37.63 -17.00
CA VAL A 51 -32.28 -37.90 -15.59
C VAL A 51 -33.61 -37.20 -15.32
N HIS A 52 -34.58 -37.92 -14.76
CA HIS A 52 -35.87 -37.33 -14.41
C HIS A 52 -35.90 -36.89 -12.94
N CYS A 53 -36.41 -35.69 -12.67
CA CYS A 53 -36.62 -35.16 -11.32
C CYS A 53 -38.10 -34.96 -11.04
N ASP A 54 -38.57 -35.40 -9.87
CA ASP A 54 -39.98 -35.30 -9.48
C ASP A 54 -40.37 -33.87 -9.07
N THR A 55 -39.40 -33.05 -8.66
CA THR A 55 -39.64 -31.67 -8.22
C THR A 55 -38.71 -30.66 -8.90
N ILE A 56 -39.21 -29.44 -9.11
CA ILE A 56 -38.44 -28.32 -9.69
C ILE A 56 -37.25 -27.93 -8.78
N ALA A 57 -37.40 -28.07 -7.45
CA ALA A 57 -36.33 -27.79 -6.50
C ALA A 57 -35.16 -28.78 -6.64
N GLU A 58 -35.43 -30.08 -6.77
CA GLU A 58 -34.41 -31.09 -7.08
C GLU A 58 -33.80 -30.83 -8.46
N GLY A 59 -34.62 -30.46 -9.44
CA GLY A 59 -34.16 -30.09 -10.77
C GLY A 59 -33.14 -28.95 -10.75
N LEU A 60 -33.34 -27.93 -9.90
CA LEU A 60 -32.36 -26.86 -9.70
C LEU A 60 -31.03 -27.38 -9.14
N LEU A 61 -31.06 -28.28 -8.16
CA LEU A 61 -29.84 -28.87 -7.58
C LEU A 61 -29.07 -29.70 -8.62
N VAL A 62 -29.79 -30.52 -9.39
CA VAL A 62 -29.21 -31.31 -10.49
C VAL A 62 -28.64 -30.41 -11.59
N CYS A 63 -29.32 -29.31 -11.92
CA CYS A 63 -28.81 -28.30 -12.86
C CYS A 63 -27.50 -27.69 -12.35
N MET A 64 -27.43 -27.36 -11.07
CA MET A 64 -26.23 -26.80 -10.44
C MET A 64 -25.08 -27.81 -10.41
N ASP A 65 -25.34 -29.11 -10.16
CA ASP A 65 -24.31 -30.15 -10.23
C ASP A 65 -23.85 -30.46 -11.66
N ALA A 66 -24.77 -30.46 -12.64
CA ALA A 66 -24.46 -30.88 -14.01
C ALA A 66 -23.84 -29.75 -14.86
N LEU A 67 -24.33 -28.51 -14.69
CA LEU A 67 -23.94 -27.35 -15.50
C LEU A 67 -23.15 -26.31 -14.71
N GLY A 68 -23.30 -26.28 -13.38
CA GLY A 68 -22.66 -25.28 -12.54
C GLY A 68 -23.17 -23.85 -12.77
N MET A 69 -24.43 -23.72 -13.20
CA MET A 69 -25.19 -22.48 -13.38
C MET A 69 -26.69 -22.78 -13.36
N VAL A 70 -27.53 -21.75 -13.19
CA VAL A 70 -28.99 -21.89 -13.30
C VAL A 70 -29.38 -21.79 -14.77
N ASP A 71 -29.90 -22.89 -15.32
CA ASP A 71 -30.39 -22.96 -16.70
C ASP A 71 -31.84 -23.44 -16.72
N ILE A 72 -32.75 -22.55 -17.11
CA ILE A 72 -34.19 -22.81 -17.11
C ILE A 72 -34.56 -23.86 -18.17
N GLU A 73 -33.83 -23.89 -19.30
CA GLU A 73 -34.07 -24.84 -20.38
C GLU A 73 -33.73 -26.27 -19.91
N PHE A 74 -32.62 -26.43 -19.19
CA PHE A 74 -32.23 -27.70 -18.60
C PHE A 74 -33.22 -28.19 -17.52
N ILE A 75 -33.63 -27.32 -16.60
CA ILE A 75 -34.58 -27.68 -15.53
C ILE A 75 -35.93 -28.11 -16.14
N SER A 76 -36.39 -27.41 -17.18
CA SER A 76 -37.60 -27.78 -17.91
C SER A 76 -37.49 -29.16 -18.56
N ALA A 77 -36.34 -29.49 -19.18
CA ALA A 77 -36.12 -30.79 -19.81
C ALA A 77 -36.15 -31.96 -18.81
N ILE A 78 -35.52 -31.82 -17.65
CA ILE A 78 -35.43 -32.92 -16.65
C ILE A 78 -36.71 -33.11 -15.82
N THR A 79 -37.50 -32.05 -15.63
CA THR A 79 -38.77 -32.09 -14.88
C THR A 79 -39.99 -32.33 -15.77
N GLY A 80 -39.91 -31.95 -17.05
CA GLY A 80 -41.06 -31.95 -17.97
C GLY A 80 -42.02 -30.79 -17.77
N GLU A 81 -41.70 -29.82 -16.90
CA GLU A 81 -42.52 -28.63 -16.62
C GLU A 81 -42.25 -27.49 -17.60
N GLU A 82 -43.24 -26.62 -17.84
CA GLU A 82 -43.06 -25.43 -18.68
C GLU A 82 -42.07 -24.43 -18.03
N MET A 83 -41.22 -23.79 -18.83
CA MET A 83 -40.21 -22.82 -18.35
C MET A 83 -40.79 -21.71 -17.49
N LYS A 84 -42.00 -21.25 -17.83
CA LYS A 84 -42.71 -20.24 -17.05
C LYS A 84 -43.07 -20.76 -15.65
N THR A 85 -43.58 -21.99 -15.56
CA THR A 85 -43.87 -22.66 -14.29
C THR A 85 -42.61 -22.86 -13.45
N VAL A 86 -41.48 -23.20 -14.09
CA VAL A 86 -40.17 -23.30 -13.43
C VAL A 86 -39.78 -21.96 -12.79
N ILE A 87 -39.86 -20.87 -13.55
CA ILE A 87 -39.51 -19.52 -13.07
C ILE A 87 -40.44 -19.08 -11.94
N GLU A 88 -41.75 -19.28 -12.09
CA GLU A 88 -42.75 -18.91 -11.07
C GLU A 88 -42.57 -19.72 -9.77
N THR A 89 -42.22 -21.00 -9.87
CA THR A 89 -42.00 -21.87 -8.70
C THR A 89 -40.71 -21.53 -7.96
N LEU A 90 -39.64 -21.18 -8.68
CA LEU A 90 -38.35 -20.82 -8.10
C LEU A 90 -38.25 -19.34 -7.69
N GLN A 91 -39.35 -18.58 -7.78
CA GLN A 91 -39.37 -17.16 -7.46
C GLN A 91 -38.83 -16.90 -6.04
N GLY A 92 -37.87 -15.97 -5.93
CA GLY A 92 -37.20 -15.64 -4.67
C GLY A 92 -36.02 -16.56 -4.31
N SER A 93 -35.96 -17.77 -4.89
CA SER A 93 -34.77 -18.64 -4.83
C SER A 93 -33.79 -18.35 -5.96
N ILE A 94 -34.29 -17.82 -7.08
CA ILE A 94 -33.50 -17.32 -8.21
C ILE A 94 -33.93 -15.90 -8.59
N PHE A 95 -32.99 -15.15 -9.17
CA PHE A 95 -33.21 -13.81 -9.72
C PHE A 95 -32.58 -13.71 -11.11
N GLN A 96 -33.21 -12.97 -12.00
CA GLN A 96 -32.67 -12.73 -13.33
C GLN A 96 -31.76 -11.50 -13.30
N ASN A 97 -30.49 -11.66 -13.65
CA ASN A 97 -29.52 -10.57 -13.64
C ASN A 97 -29.69 -9.68 -14.89
N PRO A 98 -29.99 -8.36 -14.73
CA PRO A 98 -30.14 -7.45 -15.87
C PRO A 98 -28.93 -7.35 -16.80
N LEU A 99 -27.73 -7.69 -16.32
CA LEU A 99 -26.51 -7.70 -17.14
C LEU A 99 -26.41 -8.92 -18.07
N HIS A 100 -27.10 -10.01 -17.75
CA HIS A 100 -26.95 -11.31 -18.42
C HIS A 100 -28.24 -11.81 -19.10
N TRP A 101 -29.38 -11.17 -18.84
CA TRP A 101 -30.67 -11.61 -19.39
C TRP A 101 -30.79 -11.50 -20.92
N ASN A 102 -30.06 -10.57 -21.55
CA ASN A 102 -30.04 -10.35 -23.01
C ASN A 102 -31.45 -10.30 -23.66
N GLU A 103 -32.43 -9.67 -23.00
CA GLU A 103 -33.83 -9.61 -23.43
C GLU A 103 -34.49 -10.99 -23.65
N CYS A 104 -34.03 -12.01 -22.91
CA CYS A 104 -34.49 -13.39 -23.01
C CYS A 104 -34.92 -13.89 -21.63
N PHE A 105 -36.22 -14.19 -21.47
CA PHE A 105 -36.81 -14.47 -20.15
C PHE A 105 -36.29 -15.76 -19.48
N TYR A 106 -35.73 -16.71 -20.23
CA TYR A 106 -35.18 -17.97 -19.71
C TYR A 106 -33.64 -17.96 -19.54
N LYS A 107 -32.97 -16.82 -19.79
CA LYS A 107 -31.50 -16.68 -19.67
C LYS A 107 -31.09 -15.70 -18.58
N GLY A 108 -29.86 -15.83 -18.09
CA GLY A 108 -29.27 -14.90 -17.13
C GLY A 108 -29.85 -15.03 -15.72
N TRP A 109 -30.31 -16.22 -15.33
CA TRP A 109 -30.77 -16.51 -13.98
C TRP A 109 -29.61 -16.89 -13.07
N GLU A 110 -29.68 -16.41 -11.83
CA GLU A 110 -28.71 -16.67 -10.76
C GLU A 110 -29.46 -17.10 -9.51
N ILE A 111 -28.83 -17.93 -8.67
CA ILE A 111 -29.37 -18.23 -7.34
C ILE A 111 -29.39 -16.97 -6.46
N ALA A 112 -30.32 -16.90 -5.52
CA ALA A 112 -30.47 -15.75 -4.62
C ALA A 112 -29.16 -15.41 -3.87
N ASP A 113 -28.41 -16.41 -3.41
CA ASP A 113 -27.13 -16.19 -2.73
C ASP A 113 -26.05 -15.55 -3.62
N GLU A 114 -26.14 -15.75 -4.94
CA GLU A 114 -25.25 -15.15 -5.93
C GLU A 114 -25.70 -13.74 -6.31
N TYR A 115 -26.97 -13.59 -6.65
CA TYR A 115 -27.51 -12.29 -7.06
C TYR A 115 -27.52 -11.28 -5.91
N LEU A 116 -27.88 -11.70 -4.70
CA LEU A 116 -28.02 -10.85 -3.51
C LEU A 116 -26.73 -10.77 -2.65
N SER A 117 -25.57 -11.02 -3.27
CA SER A 117 -24.24 -10.81 -2.68
C SER A 117 -23.36 -9.89 -3.53
N GLY A 118 -22.17 -9.52 -3.04
CA GLY A 118 -21.29 -8.55 -3.70
C GLY A 118 -21.70 -7.11 -3.42
N ASN A 119 -21.37 -6.19 -4.34
CA ASN A 119 -21.74 -4.77 -4.21
C ASN A 119 -23.25 -4.57 -4.48
N LEU A 120 -24.04 -4.52 -3.40
CA LEU A 120 -25.50 -4.40 -3.48
C LEU A 120 -25.94 -3.06 -4.06
N MET A 121 -25.22 -1.98 -3.78
CA MET A 121 -25.57 -0.64 -4.29
C MET A 121 -25.44 -0.57 -5.81
N HIS A 122 -24.41 -1.18 -6.38
CA HIS A 122 -24.23 -1.26 -7.82
C HIS A 122 -25.31 -2.11 -8.49
N LYS A 123 -25.61 -3.28 -7.93
CA LYS A 123 -26.69 -4.16 -8.41
C LYS A 123 -28.06 -3.47 -8.33
N TYR A 124 -28.31 -2.73 -7.25
CA TYR A 124 -29.56 -1.97 -7.06
C TYR A 124 -29.72 -0.87 -8.10
N ALA A 125 -28.66 -0.11 -8.38
CA ALA A 125 -28.69 0.91 -9.43
C ALA A 125 -28.99 0.32 -10.81
N LEU A 126 -28.35 -0.80 -11.17
CA LEU A 126 -28.60 -1.50 -12.43
C LEU A 126 -30.02 -2.07 -12.49
N ALA A 127 -30.52 -2.64 -11.38
CA ALA A 127 -31.88 -3.15 -11.30
C ALA A 127 -32.91 -2.04 -11.46
N LEU A 128 -32.71 -0.86 -10.85
CA LEU A 128 -33.58 0.31 -11.02
C LEU A 128 -33.61 0.80 -12.48
N GLU A 129 -32.44 0.96 -13.11
CA GLU A 129 -32.33 1.40 -14.50
C GLU A 129 -33.03 0.41 -15.44
N ALA A 130 -32.80 -0.89 -15.26
CA ALA A 130 -33.46 -1.93 -16.03
C ALA A 130 -34.98 -1.97 -15.76
N ASN A 131 -35.39 -1.78 -14.52
CA ASN A 131 -36.80 -1.79 -14.16
C ASN A 131 -37.58 -0.63 -14.79
N GLU A 132 -36.98 0.56 -14.83
CA GLU A 132 -37.53 1.72 -15.55
C GLU A 132 -37.54 1.49 -17.07
N ALA A 133 -36.47 0.89 -17.62
CA ALA A 133 -36.36 0.60 -19.04
C ALA A 133 -37.44 -0.37 -19.55
N TYR A 134 -37.77 -1.38 -18.74
CA TYR A 134 -38.67 -2.49 -19.07
C TYR A 134 -39.99 -2.50 -18.28
N ASN A 135 -40.43 -1.32 -17.81
CA ASN A 135 -41.77 -1.07 -17.29
C ASN A 135 -42.20 -2.01 -16.12
N GLY A 136 -41.34 -2.18 -15.12
CA GLY A 136 -41.65 -2.93 -13.89
C GLY A 136 -41.21 -4.41 -13.89
N TYR A 137 -40.60 -4.90 -14.97
CA TYR A 137 -40.21 -6.31 -15.08
C TYR A 137 -39.23 -6.79 -13.99
N PHE A 138 -38.38 -5.89 -13.48
CA PHE A 138 -37.37 -6.20 -12.45
C PHE A 138 -37.79 -5.73 -11.05
N ASP A 139 -39.08 -5.46 -10.79
CA ASP A 139 -39.59 -4.99 -9.49
C ASP A 139 -39.19 -5.92 -8.33
N ALA A 140 -39.20 -7.23 -8.56
CA ALA A 140 -38.79 -8.22 -7.55
C ALA A 140 -37.31 -8.07 -7.18
N ASN A 141 -36.44 -7.83 -8.16
CA ASN A 141 -35.00 -7.61 -7.94
C ASN A 141 -34.76 -6.32 -7.14
N VAL A 142 -35.43 -5.23 -7.53
CA VAL A 142 -35.32 -3.92 -6.86
C VAL A 142 -35.70 -4.07 -5.39
N LYS A 143 -36.84 -4.71 -5.11
CA LYS A 143 -37.33 -4.91 -3.74
C LYS A 143 -36.38 -5.79 -2.91
N ALA A 144 -35.92 -6.91 -3.46
CA ALA A 144 -35.02 -7.82 -2.75
C ALA A 144 -33.67 -7.17 -2.40
N LEU A 145 -33.14 -6.30 -3.28
CA LEU A 145 -31.92 -5.55 -3.02
C LEU A 145 -32.15 -4.42 -2.02
N GLU A 146 -33.27 -3.70 -2.12
CA GLU A 146 -33.65 -2.63 -1.17
C GLU A 146 -33.76 -3.14 0.26
N ASP A 147 -34.39 -4.30 0.47
CA ASP A 147 -34.56 -4.93 1.78
C ASP A 147 -33.23 -5.32 2.47
N LEU A 148 -32.14 -5.45 1.69
CA LEU A 148 -30.82 -5.85 2.18
C LEU A 148 -29.85 -4.68 2.35
N ILE A 149 -30.15 -3.52 1.77
CA ILE A 149 -29.30 -2.34 1.87
C ILE A 149 -29.39 -1.80 3.30
N GLY A 150 -28.25 -1.82 4.00
CA GLY A 150 -28.13 -1.26 5.34
C GLY A 150 -28.22 0.28 5.35
N PRO A 151 -28.33 0.88 6.54
CA PRO A 151 -28.33 2.34 6.67
C PRO A 151 -27.03 2.94 6.09
N GLU A 152 -27.13 4.14 5.52
CA GLU A 152 -25.96 4.87 5.05
C GLU A 152 -25.00 5.16 6.21
N LEU A 153 -23.70 5.00 5.96
CA LEU A 153 -22.65 5.29 6.93
C LEU A 153 -22.65 6.77 7.31
N SER A 154 -22.40 7.07 8.59
CA SER A 154 -22.19 8.45 9.02
C SER A 154 -20.87 8.99 8.44
N THR A 155 -20.80 10.30 8.17
CA THR A 155 -19.54 10.91 7.68
C THR A 155 -18.41 10.86 8.70
N ASP A 156 -18.74 10.77 9.99
CA ASP A 156 -17.74 10.65 11.06
C ASP A 156 -17.10 9.25 11.08
N GLU A 157 -17.73 8.27 10.44
CA GLU A 157 -17.25 6.91 10.31
C GLU A 157 -16.35 6.76 9.06
N ILE A 158 -16.51 7.62 8.05
CA ILE A 158 -15.75 7.51 6.80
C ILE A 158 -14.36 8.11 6.98
N TYR A 159 -13.33 7.26 6.98
CA TYR A 159 -11.96 7.74 6.89
C TYR A 159 -11.70 8.32 5.51
N ILE A 160 -11.26 9.58 5.49
CA ILE A 160 -10.94 10.35 4.28
C ILE A 160 -9.62 11.08 4.47
N THR A 161 -8.80 11.14 3.42
CA THR A 161 -7.56 11.91 3.40
C THR A 161 -7.30 12.48 2.01
N LEU A 162 -6.31 13.37 1.91
CA LEU A 162 -5.82 13.85 0.61
C LEU A 162 -5.20 12.68 -0.16
N GLY A 163 -5.70 12.43 -1.36
CA GLY A 163 -5.28 11.31 -2.22
C GLY A 163 -6.23 10.11 -2.18
N SER A 164 -7.30 10.15 -1.36
CA SER A 164 -8.33 9.12 -1.38
C SER A 164 -8.94 8.98 -2.79
N PRO A 165 -8.90 7.80 -3.42
CA PRO A 165 -9.15 7.64 -4.86
C PRO A 165 -10.62 7.83 -5.28
N TRP A 166 -11.53 7.86 -4.31
CA TRP A 166 -12.96 8.09 -4.53
C TRP A 166 -13.36 9.56 -4.42
N VAL A 167 -12.44 10.43 -3.99
CA VAL A 167 -12.68 11.87 -3.98
C VAL A 167 -12.55 12.38 -5.41
N PRO A 168 -13.58 13.03 -5.97
CA PRO A 168 -13.50 13.60 -7.31
C PRO A 168 -12.47 14.73 -7.42
N ALA A 169 -11.85 14.89 -8.59
CA ALA A 169 -10.79 15.87 -8.80
C ALA A 169 -11.27 17.33 -8.62
N ASP A 170 -12.52 17.62 -8.97
CA ASP A 170 -13.12 18.95 -8.77
C ASP A 170 -13.19 19.33 -7.29
N VAL A 171 -13.36 18.37 -6.37
CA VAL A 171 -13.33 18.65 -4.92
C VAL A 171 -11.95 19.12 -4.48
N ILE A 172 -10.88 18.65 -5.13
CA ILE A 172 -9.52 19.14 -4.87
C ILE A 172 -9.34 20.57 -5.43
N ASP A 173 -9.93 20.88 -6.59
CA ASP A 173 -9.98 22.26 -7.11
C ASP A 173 -10.71 23.20 -6.13
N GLU A 174 -11.87 22.79 -5.61
CA GLU A 174 -12.59 23.53 -4.58
C GLU A 174 -11.73 23.74 -3.32
N PHE A 175 -10.98 22.72 -2.91
CA PHE A 175 -10.10 22.80 -1.75
C PHE A 175 -8.93 23.78 -1.98
N ILE A 176 -8.37 23.81 -3.19
CA ILE A 176 -7.35 24.79 -3.57
C ILE A 176 -7.90 26.21 -3.45
N LEU A 177 -9.13 26.45 -3.87
CA LEU A 177 -9.80 27.75 -3.72
C LEU A 177 -10.07 28.09 -2.26
N HIS A 178 -10.50 27.11 -1.45
CA HIS A 178 -10.67 27.28 -0.01
C HIS A 178 -9.37 27.71 0.68
N MET A 179 -8.25 27.06 0.38
CA MET A 179 -6.95 27.38 0.99
C MET A 179 -6.51 28.83 0.74
N ILE A 180 -6.89 29.42 -0.40
CA ILE A 180 -6.59 30.82 -0.74
C ILE A 180 -7.72 31.80 -0.35
N GLY A 181 -8.76 31.33 0.32
CA GLY A 181 -9.87 32.14 0.83
C GLY A 181 -10.92 32.54 -0.21
N LEU A 182 -11.08 31.75 -1.27
CA LEU A 182 -12.06 31.96 -2.34
C LEU A 182 -13.20 30.94 -2.28
N ASP A 183 -13.71 30.67 -1.07
CA ASP A 183 -14.86 29.81 -0.87
C ASP A 183 -16.13 30.35 -1.58
N PRO A 184 -17.00 29.46 -2.06
CA PRO A 184 -18.29 29.87 -2.62
C PRO A 184 -19.19 30.44 -1.51
N VAL A 185 -19.85 31.56 -1.78
CA VAL A 185 -20.83 32.16 -0.87
C VAL A 185 -22.22 31.91 -1.44
N LYS A 186 -23.04 31.12 -0.72
CA LYS A 186 -24.36 30.65 -1.19
C LYS A 186 -24.31 29.91 -2.54
N GLY A 187 -23.29 29.06 -2.73
CA GLY A 187 -23.12 28.27 -3.95
C GLY A 187 -22.59 29.05 -5.16
N VAL A 188 -22.23 30.32 -5.00
CA VAL A 188 -21.66 31.14 -6.08
C VAL A 188 -20.24 31.54 -5.73
N TYR A 189 -19.31 31.24 -6.62
CA TYR A 189 -17.92 31.63 -6.48
C TYR A 189 -17.74 33.15 -6.66
N PRO A 190 -16.81 33.79 -5.92
CA PRO A 190 -16.42 35.17 -6.19
C PRO A 190 -15.94 35.30 -7.65
N LYS A 191 -16.19 36.44 -8.31
CA LYS A 191 -15.70 36.70 -9.68
C LYS A 191 -14.19 36.48 -9.84
N GLU A 192 -13.43 36.73 -8.77
CA GLU A 192 -11.99 36.49 -8.74
C GLU A 192 -11.61 35.01 -8.87
N ALA A 193 -12.49 34.08 -8.51
CA ALA A 193 -12.26 32.64 -8.64
C ALA A 193 -12.50 32.13 -10.07
N GLU A 194 -13.30 32.82 -10.90
CA GLU A 194 -13.60 32.42 -12.29
C GLU A 194 -12.32 32.26 -13.12
N GLN A 195 -11.28 33.06 -12.85
CA GLN A 195 -9.98 32.95 -13.54
C GLN A 195 -9.23 31.63 -13.22
N PHE A 196 -9.57 30.97 -12.11
CA PHE A 196 -8.95 29.72 -11.66
C PHE A 196 -9.80 28.49 -12.01
N LEU A 197 -11.07 28.68 -12.33
CA LEU A 197 -12.03 27.63 -12.72
C LEU A 197 -12.00 27.36 -14.23
N THR A 198 -10.81 27.26 -14.82
CA THR A 198 -10.61 26.97 -16.24
C THR A 198 -10.00 25.58 -16.43
N ASP A 199 -10.25 24.95 -17.59
CA ASP A 199 -9.71 23.61 -17.90
C ASP A 199 -8.17 23.55 -17.91
N GLU A 200 -7.50 24.69 -18.09
CA GLU A 200 -6.04 24.82 -17.99
C GLU A 200 -5.55 24.52 -16.56
N TYR A 201 -6.38 24.83 -15.57
CA TYR A 201 -6.07 24.85 -14.16
C TYR A 201 -6.66 23.71 -13.35
N ALA A 202 -7.64 23.00 -13.93
CA ALA A 202 -8.32 21.88 -13.31
C ALA A 202 -7.35 20.77 -12.90
N VAL A 203 -7.50 20.29 -11.66
CA VAL A 203 -6.81 19.11 -11.14
C VAL A 203 -7.23 17.90 -11.94
N ARG A 204 -6.28 17.01 -12.22
CA ARG A 204 -6.53 15.76 -12.95
C ARG A 204 -6.12 14.57 -12.11
N HIS A 205 -6.99 13.56 -12.07
CA HIS A 205 -6.71 12.27 -11.45
C HIS A 205 -6.85 11.19 -12.52
N ASP A 206 -5.80 10.38 -12.69
CA ASP A 206 -5.88 9.19 -13.54
C ASP A 206 -6.31 7.99 -12.70
N GLU A 207 -7.53 7.51 -12.87
CA GLU A 207 -8.02 6.35 -12.13
C GLU A 207 -7.22 5.07 -12.45
N THR A 208 -6.61 5.01 -13.65
CA THR A 208 -5.80 3.87 -14.09
C THR A 208 -4.43 3.85 -13.43
N THR A 209 -3.69 4.96 -13.36
CA THR A 209 -2.35 4.98 -12.76
C THR A 209 -2.34 5.44 -11.30
N GLY A 210 -3.48 5.93 -10.79
CA GLY A 210 -3.62 6.53 -9.46
C GLY A 210 -2.90 7.87 -9.31
N ILE A 211 -2.43 8.46 -10.43
CA ILE A 211 -1.60 9.67 -10.40
C ILE A 211 -2.49 10.91 -10.38
N TRP A 212 -2.18 11.81 -9.46
CA TRP A 212 -2.73 13.16 -9.39
C TRP A 212 -1.77 14.16 -10.03
N ASP A 213 -2.28 15.02 -10.93
CA ASP A 213 -1.55 16.14 -11.52
C ASP A 213 -2.28 17.45 -11.24
N ILE A 214 -1.54 18.40 -10.68
CA ILE A 214 -1.96 19.79 -10.48
C ILE A 214 -1.24 20.64 -11.54
N PRO A 215 -1.94 21.18 -12.55
CA PRO A 215 -1.34 22.04 -13.57
C PRO A 215 -0.83 23.36 -13.00
N GLU A 216 0.09 24.00 -13.74
CA GLU A 216 0.56 25.38 -13.47
C GLU A 216 0.83 25.68 -11.99
N LYS A 217 1.62 24.83 -11.34
CA LYS A 217 1.91 24.87 -9.88
C LYS A 217 2.43 26.22 -9.38
N THR A 218 3.03 27.02 -10.27
CA THR A 218 3.55 28.37 -9.97
C THR A 218 2.54 29.51 -10.21
N ARG A 219 1.27 29.22 -10.53
CA ARG A 219 0.24 30.24 -10.85
C ARG A 219 0.03 31.26 -9.73
N PHE A 220 0.17 30.86 -8.47
CA PHE A 220 0.09 31.78 -7.33
C PHE A 220 1.39 32.58 -7.07
N ARG A 221 2.48 32.25 -7.77
CA ARG A 221 3.76 32.98 -7.74
C ARG A 221 3.83 34.10 -8.77
N LYS A 222 3.23 33.91 -9.96
CA LYS A 222 3.38 34.78 -11.15
C LYS A 222 2.15 35.61 -11.49
N SER A 223 1.07 35.54 -10.71
CA SER A 223 -0.15 36.28 -11.06
C SER A 223 0.14 37.78 -11.26
N HIS A 224 -0.57 38.39 -12.22
CA HIS A 224 -0.49 39.82 -12.55
C HIS A 224 -0.82 40.76 -11.35
N GLN A 225 -1.14 40.20 -10.18
CA GLN A 225 -1.61 40.88 -8.97
C GLN A 225 -0.56 40.96 -7.83
N HIS A 226 0.74 40.94 -8.12
CA HIS A 226 1.80 41.32 -7.17
C HIS A 226 1.76 40.57 -5.81
N GLY A 227 1.82 39.24 -5.81
CA GLY A 227 2.08 38.48 -4.57
C GLY A 227 0.91 38.34 -3.59
N LYS A 228 -0.33 38.67 -3.97
CA LYS A 228 -1.55 38.53 -3.13
C LYS A 228 -1.65 37.17 -2.42
N TYR A 229 -1.34 36.07 -3.10
CA TYR A 229 -1.40 34.70 -2.55
C TYR A 229 -0.05 34.15 -2.09
N GLU A 230 1.03 34.94 -2.14
CA GLU A 230 2.39 34.50 -1.81
C GLU A 230 2.49 34.10 -0.33
N HIS A 231 1.81 34.85 0.56
CA HIS A 231 1.74 34.51 1.98
C HIS A 231 1.13 33.12 2.21
N VAL A 232 0.01 32.82 1.56
CA VAL A 232 -0.66 31.52 1.70
C VAL A 232 0.20 30.41 1.12
N SER A 233 0.73 30.62 -0.09
CA SER A 233 1.46 29.62 -0.86
C SER A 233 2.82 29.22 -0.29
N PHE A 234 3.51 30.12 0.43
CA PHE A 234 4.88 29.90 0.91
C PHE A 234 5.03 29.96 2.44
N LYS A 235 3.96 30.27 3.19
CA LYS A 235 4.00 30.36 4.67
C LYS A 235 2.87 29.60 5.36
N VAL A 236 1.63 29.75 4.91
CA VAL A 236 0.48 29.12 5.59
C VAL A 236 0.41 27.62 5.28
N TYR A 237 0.45 27.28 3.99
CA TYR A 237 0.30 25.94 3.45
C TYR A 237 1.53 25.51 2.62
N GLY A 238 2.63 26.23 2.70
CA GLY A 238 3.87 25.84 2.02
C GLY A 238 5.08 26.37 2.75
N THR A 239 6.25 26.09 2.20
CA THR A 239 7.53 26.60 2.71
C THR A 239 8.26 27.34 1.60
N GLN A 240 9.35 28.03 1.94
CA GLN A 240 10.21 28.68 0.94
C GLN A 240 10.85 27.68 -0.04
N ARG A 241 11.00 26.43 0.38
CA ARG A 241 11.59 25.36 -0.43
C ARG A 241 10.55 24.55 -1.19
N MET A 242 9.31 24.47 -0.70
CA MET A 242 8.22 23.73 -1.34
C MET A 242 6.92 24.53 -1.32
N GLU A 243 6.50 25.01 -2.48
CA GLU A 243 5.25 25.78 -2.63
C GLU A 243 4.01 24.91 -2.37
N MET A 244 2.94 25.53 -1.88
CA MET A 244 1.68 24.88 -1.51
C MET A 244 1.15 23.87 -2.54
N LEU A 245 1.07 24.24 -3.83
CA LEU A 245 0.52 23.34 -4.86
C LEU A 245 1.43 22.14 -5.15
N ARG A 246 2.76 22.29 -5.02
CA ARG A 246 3.70 21.17 -5.13
C ARG A 246 3.57 20.24 -3.93
N LEU A 247 3.47 20.83 -2.74
CA LEU A 247 3.27 20.09 -1.51
C LEU A 247 1.96 19.28 -1.59
N LEU A 248 0.86 19.93 -1.99
CA LEU A 248 -0.44 19.29 -2.18
C LEU A 248 -0.36 18.12 -3.17
N GLU A 249 0.24 18.31 -4.36
CA GLU A 249 0.40 17.20 -5.32
C GLU A 249 1.23 16.05 -4.74
N ASN A 250 2.29 16.34 -4.01
CA ASN A 250 3.11 15.31 -3.37
C ASN A 250 2.31 14.53 -2.31
N ILE A 251 1.42 15.21 -1.57
CA ILE A 251 0.52 14.58 -0.59
C ILE A 251 -0.51 13.70 -1.31
N LEU A 252 -1.18 14.22 -2.35
CA LEU A 252 -2.17 13.47 -3.15
C LEU A 252 -1.58 12.17 -3.73
N ASN A 253 -0.31 12.21 -4.16
CA ASN A 253 0.42 11.06 -4.68
C ASN A 253 1.18 10.26 -3.60
N MET A 254 0.87 10.46 -2.32
CA MET A 254 1.45 9.73 -1.18
C MET A 254 2.99 9.75 -1.10
N LYS A 255 3.66 10.70 -1.75
CA LYS A 255 5.13 10.78 -1.76
C LYS A 255 5.66 11.13 -0.38
N THR A 256 6.78 10.51 -0.02
CA THR A 256 7.48 10.82 1.22
C THR A 256 8.19 12.17 1.09
N LEU A 257 7.86 13.08 2.00
CA LEU A 257 8.37 14.45 2.00
C LEU A 257 9.69 14.53 2.77
N ALA A 258 10.77 14.87 2.07
CA ALA A 258 12.09 15.05 2.68
C ALA A 258 12.93 16.02 1.86
N ILE A 259 13.53 17.00 2.52
CA ILE A 259 14.35 18.04 1.91
C ILE A 259 15.84 17.71 2.09
N PHE A 260 16.62 17.87 1.03
CA PHE A 260 18.06 17.66 1.03
C PHE A 260 18.86 18.93 0.69
N ASP A 261 19.97 19.10 1.39
CA ASP A 261 21.01 20.07 1.06
C ASP A 261 22.16 19.39 0.31
N THR A 262 22.73 20.10 -0.66
CA THR A 262 23.90 19.63 -1.42
C THR A 262 25.16 20.06 -0.68
N VAL A 263 26.00 19.10 -0.27
CA VAL A 263 27.19 19.36 0.56
C VAL A 263 28.35 19.92 -0.26
N ASP A 264 28.53 19.40 -1.47
CA ASP A 264 29.55 19.86 -2.41
C ASP A 264 28.92 19.97 -3.81
N PRO A 265 28.94 21.15 -4.46
CA PRO A 265 28.43 21.34 -5.82
C PRO A 265 29.01 20.41 -6.88
N HIS A 266 30.19 19.81 -6.63
CA HIS A 266 30.86 18.87 -7.53
C HIS A 266 30.59 17.40 -7.18
N SER A 267 30.11 17.10 -5.97
CA SER A 267 29.69 15.76 -5.57
C SER A 267 28.16 15.62 -5.69
N LYS A 268 27.66 14.41 -5.99
CA LYS A 268 26.21 14.14 -5.93
C LYS A 268 25.71 13.86 -4.49
N THR A 269 26.55 14.13 -3.49
CA THR A 269 26.27 13.78 -2.09
C THR A 269 25.31 14.80 -1.48
N ARG A 270 24.19 14.31 -0.96
CA ARG A 270 23.11 15.10 -0.38
C ARG A 270 22.86 14.67 1.06
N ILE A 271 22.68 15.62 1.96
CA ILE A 271 22.33 15.36 3.38
C ILE A 271 20.91 15.85 3.63
N MET A 272 20.12 15.08 4.37
CA MET A 272 18.75 15.45 4.72
C MET A 272 18.76 16.64 5.67
N ASN A 273 18.06 17.71 5.30
CA ASN A 273 17.83 18.85 6.17
C ASN A 273 16.63 18.56 7.06
N GLN A 274 16.91 18.16 8.30
CA GLN A 274 15.88 17.77 9.27
C GLN A 274 14.94 18.94 9.60
N ALA A 275 15.49 20.14 9.84
CA ALA A 275 14.68 21.30 10.21
C ALA A 275 13.69 21.69 9.10
N GLU A 276 14.13 21.74 7.85
CA GLU A 276 13.26 22.06 6.71
C GLU A 276 12.27 20.92 6.42
N THR A 277 12.67 19.67 6.63
CA THR A 277 11.78 18.50 6.49
C THR A 277 10.65 18.54 7.51
N VAL A 278 10.94 18.82 8.79
CA VAL A 278 9.93 18.95 9.86
C VAL A 278 8.92 20.05 9.54
N LYS A 279 9.36 21.19 8.98
CA LYS A 279 8.46 22.25 8.53
C LYS A 279 7.51 21.78 7.44
N VAL A 280 8.01 21.04 6.45
CA VAL A 280 7.16 20.50 5.37
C VAL A 280 6.15 19.48 5.90
N LEU A 281 6.55 18.62 6.84
CA LEU A 281 5.65 17.66 7.49
C LEU A 281 4.55 18.36 8.31
N GLU A 282 4.87 19.42 9.06
CA GLU A 282 3.84 20.22 9.77
C GLU A 282 2.83 20.82 8.79
N LYS A 283 3.28 21.32 7.62
CA LYS A 283 2.37 21.82 6.58
C LYS A 283 1.51 20.72 5.97
N GLN A 284 2.05 19.51 5.80
CA GLN A 284 1.29 18.34 5.37
C GLN A 284 0.18 17.99 6.38
N ASP A 285 0.54 17.84 7.66
CA ASP A 285 -0.40 17.49 8.73
C ASP A 285 -1.52 18.54 8.81
N LYS A 286 -1.16 19.82 8.70
CA LYS A 286 -2.12 20.93 8.67
C LYS A 286 -3.06 20.88 7.47
N MET A 287 -2.55 20.59 6.26
CA MET A 287 -3.40 20.46 5.06
C MET A 287 -4.38 19.30 5.20
N ILE A 288 -3.91 18.14 5.67
CA ILE A 288 -4.76 16.96 5.84
C ILE A 288 -5.85 17.25 6.87
N ALA A 289 -5.49 17.85 8.02
CA ALA A 289 -6.47 18.21 9.05
C ALA A 289 -7.49 19.25 8.55
N GLU A 290 -7.06 20.29 7.82
CA GLU A 290 -8.01 21.27 7.27
C GLU A 290 -8.92 20.62 6.22
N PHE A 291 -8.38 19.75 5.35
CA PHE A 291 -9.18 19.02 4.36
C PHE A 291 -10.23 18.14 5.03
N GLN A 292 -9.84 17.33 6.02
CA GLN A 292 -10.75 16.45 6.77
C GLN A 292 -11.88 17.22 7.46
N ASN A 293 -11.59 18.42 7.97
CA ASN A 293 -12.62 19.27 8.54
C ASN A 293 -13.50 19.91 7.47
N TRP A 294 -12.88 20.52 6.45
CA TRP A 294 -13.55 21.31 5.41
C TRP A 294 -14.46 20.46 4.52
N VAL A 295 -14.04 19.26 4.15
CA VAL A 295 -14.73 18.40 3.17
C VAL A 295 -16.18 18.12 3.57
N TRP A 296 -16.45 18.05 4.88
CA TRP A 296 -17.78 17.78 5.44
C TRP A 296 -18.59 19.02 5.87
N ARG A 297 -18.02 20.24 5.76
CA ARG A 297 -18.70 21.49 6.19
C ARG A 297 -19.89 21.85 5.31
N ASP A 298 -19.79 21.63 4.00
CA ASP A 298 -20.84 21.97 3.03
C ASP A 298 -21.85 20.81 2.92
N PRO A 299 -23.16 21.04 3.13
CA PRO A 299 -24.17 19.97 3.14
C PRO A 299 -24.34 19.24 1.79
N ASP A 300 -24.19 19.95 0.67
CA ASP A 300 -24.41 19.37 -0.66
C ASP A 300 -23.19 18.53 -1.08
N ARG A 301 -21.98 19.04 -0.84
CA ARG A 301 -20.74 18.26 -0.98
C ARG A 301 -20.73 17.05 -0.06
N LYS A 302 -21.13 17.22 1.20
CA LYS A 302 -21.23 16.13 2.19
C LYS A 302 -22.11 14.99 1.65
N ARG A 303 -23.35 15.29 1.23
CA ARG A 303 -24.28 14.31 0.68
C ARG A 303 -23.73 13.64 -0.58
N ARG A 304 -23.14 14.43 -1.49
CA ARG A 304 -22.56 13.94 -2.75
C ARG A 304 -21.42 12.93 -2.49
N LEU A 305 -20.50 13.26 -1.58
CA LEU A 305 -19.34 12.43 -1.26
C LEU A 305 -19.72 11.18 -0.46
N GLN A 306 -20.59 11.31 0.54
CA GLN A 306 -21.13 10.19 1.30
C GLN A 306 -21.82 9.18 0.37
N GLY A 307 -22.69 9.65 -0.54
CA GLY A 307 -23.35 8.79 -1.51
C GLY A 307 -22.38 8.15 -2.51
N ALA A 308 -21.35 8.89 -2.96
CA ALA A 308 -20.32 8.34 -3.85
C ALA A 308 -19.51 7.22 -3.17
N TYR A 309 -19.14 7.41 -1.91
CA TYR A 309 -18.44 6.40 -1.11
C TYR A 309 -19.33 5.16 -0.89
N CYS A 310 -20.55 5.35 -0.40
CA CYS A 310 -21.47 4.24 -0.09
C CYS A 310 -21.83 3.43 -1.33
N ARG A 311 -22.01 4.06 -2.49
CA ARG A 311 -22.26 3.33 -3.75
C ARG A 311 -21.08 2.46 -4.18
N LYS A 312 -19.86 2.89 -3.90
CA LYS A 312 -18.65 2.21 -4.39
C LYS A 312 -18.15 1.13 -3.42
N TYR A 313 -18.15 1.41 -2.12
CA TYR A 313 -17.57 0.54 -1.10
C TYR A 313 -18.56 0.08 -0.03
N GLY A 314 -19.74 0.70 0.03
CA GLY A 314 -20.76 0.36 1.02
C GLY A 314 -21.54 -0.91 0.64
N ASN A 315 -22.10 -1.57 1.66
CA ASN A 315 -23.02 -2.70 1.53
C ASN A 315 -22.48 -3.86 0.66
N ILE A 316 -21.18 -4.16 0.78
CA ILE A 316 -20.60 -5.36 0.17
C ILE A 316 -20.99 -6.57 1.03
N ARG A 317 -21.85 -7.44 0.49
CA ARG A 317 -22.35 -8.63 1.19
C ARG A 317 -21.57 -9.89 0.80
N ARG A 318 -21.18 -10.68 1.79
CA ARG A 318 -20.54 -11.99 1.59
C ARG A 318 -21.53 -12.98 0.96
N ARG A 319 -21.09 -13.71 -0.07
CA ARG A 319 -21.81 -14.87 -0.62
C ARG A 319 -21.68 -16.06 0.35
N ILE A 320 -22.80 -16.70 0.63
CA ILE A 320 -22.83 -17.97 1.35
C ILE A 320 -22.75 -19.07 0.28
N PHE A 321 -21.92 -20.08 0.54
CA PHE A 321 -21.77 -21.23 -0.34
C PHE A 321 -22.27 -22.47 0.40
N ASP A 322 -23.27 -23.13 -0.18
CA ASP A 322 -23.70 -24.46 0.22
C ASP A 322 -23.22 -25.46 -0.84
N GLY A 323 -22.44 -26.46 -0.43
CA GLY A 323 -21.98 -27.54 -1.29
C GLY A 323 -22.66 -28.87 -1.00
N SER A 324 -23.73 -28.90 -0.20
CA SER A 324 -24.41 -30.12 0.23
C SER A 324 -24.84 -31.00 -0.95
N PHE A 325 -25.20 -30.38 -2.08
CA PHE A 325 -25.62 -31.00 -3.34
C PHE A 325 -24.48 -31.64 -4.18
N LEU A 326 -23.21 -31.46 -3.81
CA LEU A 326 -22.09 -32.05 -4.56
C LEU A 326 -21.90 -33.53 -4.21
N ASP A 327 -21.91 -34.38 -5.25
CA ASP A 327 -21.93 -35.85 -5.13
C ASP A 327 -20.59 -36.54 -5.45
N PHE A 328 -19.64 -35.87 -6.10
CA PHE A 328 -18.28 -36.37 -6.35
C PHE A 328 -18.19 -37.81 -6.92
N PRO A 329 -18.75 -38.07 -8.11
CA PRO A 329 -19.00 -39.44 -8.61
C PRO A 329 -17.76 -40.32 -8.77
N ASP A 330 -16.61 -39.75 -9.14
CA ASP A 330 -15.36 -40.49 -9.33
C ASP A 330 -14.51 -40.64 -8.05
N MET A 331 -14.98 -40.07 -6.94
CA MET A 331 -14.30 -40.13 -5.65
C MET A 331 -14.52 -41.50 -5.01
N ASN A 332 -13.51 -41.96 -4.26
CA ASN A 332 -13.60 -43.18 -3.48
C ASN A 332 -14.81 -43.11 -2.51
N PRO A 333 -15.78 -44.05 -2.59
CA PRO A 333 -16.99 -44.03 -1.76
C PRO A 333 -16.72 -44.09 -0.24
N ASP A 334 -15.57 -44.64 0.17
CA ASP A 334 -15.18 -44.72 1.58
C ASP A 334 -14.81 -43.36 2.18
N ILE A 335 -14.63 -42.33 1.34
CA ILE A 335 -14.21 -40.99 1.77
C ILE A 335 -15.42 -40.07 1.72
N GLN A 336 -15.74 -39.47 2.87
CA GLN A 336 -16.76 -38.45 2.98
C GLN A 336 -16.12 -37.12 3.36
N LEU A 337 -16.36 -36.10 2.52
CA LEU A 337 -15.96 -34.74 2.81
C LEU A 337 -16.87 -34.14 3.88
N HIS A 338 -16.28 -33.37 4.80
CA HIS A 338 -17.03 -32.61 5.78
C HIS A 338 -17.87 -31.50 5.12
N PRO A 339 -18.96 -31.04 5.76
CA PRO A 339 -19.80 -29.97 5.21
C PRO A 339 -19.02 -28.71 4.81
N HIS A 340 -18.07 -28.27 5.64
CA HIS A 340 -17.25 -27.10 5.31
C HIS A 340 -16.37 -27.31 4.08
N GLN A 341 -15.84 -28.52 3.88
CA GLN A 341 -15.05 -28.86 2.69
C GLN A 341 -15.91 -28.82 1.43
N LYS A 342 -17.13 -29.37 1.50
CA LYS A 342 -18.09 -29.28 0.39
C LYS A 342 -18.43 -27.83 0.06
N ASN A 343 -18.67 -26.99 1.06
CA ASN A 343 -18.93 -25.56 0.88
C ASN A 343 -17.74 -24.83 0.23
N SER A 344 -16.50 -25.15 0.64
CA SER A 344 -15.30 -24.60 0.02
C SER A 344 -15.08 -25.09 -1.41
N VAL A 345 -15.45 -26.34 -1.73
CA VAL A 345 -15.46 -26.83 -3.12
C VAL A 345 -16.47 -26.03 -3.93
N ALA A 346 -17.71 -25.89 -3.46
CA ALA A 346 -18.74 -25.08 -4.13
C ALA A 346 -18.22 -23.65 -4.37
N ARG A 347 -17.58 -23.03 -3.39
CA ARG A 347 -16.93 -21.73 -3.56
C ARG A 347 -15.94 -21.70 -4.72
N ILE A 348 -15.04 -22.67 -4.83
CA ILE A 348 -14.06 -22.73 -5.93
C ILE A 348 -14.75 -22.91 -7.29
N LEU A 349 -15.87 -23.64 -7.34
CA LEU A 349 -16.62 -23.87 -8.58
C LEU A 349 -17.35 -22.62 -9.09
N PHE A 350 -17.87 -21.79 -8.17
CA PHE A 350 -18.74 -20.66 -8.47
C PHE A 350 -18.08 -19.28 -8.29
N THR A 351 -16.83 -19.21 -7.84
CA THR A 351 -16.06 -17.97 -7.81
C THR A 351 -14.92 -17.99 -8.82
N PRO A 352 -14.53 -16.84 -9.39
CA PRO A 352 -13.40 -16.79 -10.31
C PRO A 352 -12.09 -17.25 -9.65
N ASN A 353 -11.79 -16.74 -8.45
CA ASN A 353 -10.58 -17.06 -7.69
C ASN A 353 -10.95 -17.31 -6.22
N THR A 354 -10.12 -18.07 -5.51
CA THR A 354 -10.38 -18.38 -4.09
C THR A 354 -9.08 -18.39 -3.29
N LEU A 355 -9.10 -17.75 -2.12
CA LEU A 355 -8.10 -17.92 -1.07
C LEU A 355 -8.67 -18.84 0.01
N LEU A 356 -8.20 -20.08 0.11
CA LEU A 356 -8.50 -21.00 1.20
C LEU A 356 -7.65 -20.63 2.42
N ALA A 357 -8.16 -19.69 3.21
CA ALA A 357 -7.58 -19.21 4.45
C ALA A 357 -8.06 -20.04 5.66
N HIS A 358 -7.92 -21.36 5.55
CA HIS A 358 -8.34 -22.29 6.61
C HIS A 358 -7.18 -22.60 7.56
N ASP A 359 -7.50 -22.88 8.82
CA ASP A 359 -6.50 -23.32 9.80
C ASP A 359 -5.72 -24.57 9.35
N VAL A 360 -4.55 -24.77 9.95
CA VAL A 360 -3.73 -25.96 9.70
C VAL A 360 -4.51 -27.19 10.15
N GLY A 361 -4.65 -28.18 9.27
CA GLY A 361 -5.40 -29.41 9.58
C GLY A 361 -6.87 -29.42 9.14
N ALA A 362 -7.45 -28.30 8.70
CA ALA A 362 -8.85 -28.22 8.24
C ALA A 362 -9.18 -29.04 6.96
N GLY A 363 -8.19 -29.73 6.37
CA GLY A 363 -8.35 -30.56 5.18
C GLY A 363 -8.26 -29.81 3.85
N LYS A 364 -7.55 -28.65 3.80
CA LYS A 364 -7.32 -27.84 2.59
C LYS A 364 -6.95 -28.66 1.34
N THR A 365 -6.10 -29.68 1.51
CA THR A 365 -5.66 -30.56 0.41
C THR A 365 -6.81 -31.38 -0.18
N PHE A 366 -7.71 -31.93 0.64
CA PHE A 366 -8.88 -32.68 0.16
C PHE A 366 -9.79 -31.76 -0.65
N THR A 367 -10.04 -30.55 -0.14
CA THR A 367 -10.81 -29.51 -0.84
C THR A 367 -10.21 -29.17 -2.20
N MET A 368 -8.89 -28.94 -2.29
CA MET A 368 -8.23 -28.61 -3.56
C MET A 368 -8.32 -29.74 -4.58
N ILE A 369 -8.10 -31.00 -4.16
CA ILE A 369 -8.16 -32.17 -5.03
C ILE A 369 -9.58 -32.35 -5.57
N ALA A 370 -10.58 -32.34 -4.68
CA ALA A 370 -11.98 -32.49 -5.04
C ALA A 370 -12.42 -31.37 -6.00
N ALA A 371 -12.08 -30.11 -5.68
CA ALA A 371 -12.42 -28.97 -6.54
C ALA A 371 -11.77 -29.06 -7.94
N GLY A 372 -10.51 -29.48 -8.04
CA GLY A 372 -9.85 -29.62 -9.34
C GLY A 372 -10.48 -30.71 -10.22
N MET A 373 -10.88 -31.84 -9.62
CA MET A 373 -11.59 -32.90 -10.33
C MET A 373 -12.98 -32.45 -10.78
N GLU A 374 -13.73 -31.78 -9.91
CA GLU A 374 -15.05 -31.23 -10.25
C GLU A 374 -14.98 -30.13 -11.32
N LEU A 375 -13.98 -29.24 -11.26
CA LEU A 375 -13.76 -28.25 -12.31
C LEU A 375 -13.52 -28.91 -13.68
N ARG A 376 -12.83 -30.05 -13.71
CA ARG A 376 -12.56 -30.80 -14.94
C ARG A 376 -13.81 -31.54 -15.42
N ARG A 377 -14.57 -32.17 -14.51
CA ARG A 377 -15.87 -32.82 -14.82
C ARG A 377 -16.86 -31.83 -15.44
N LEU A 378 -16.96 -30.63 -14.87
CA LEU A 378 -17.82 -29.55 -15.37
C LEU A 378 -17.31 -28.88 -16.66
N GLY A 379 -16.16 -29.30 -17.21
CA GLY A 379 -15.53 -28.67 -18.37
C GLY A 379 -15.01 -27.24 -18.12
N LYS A 380 -14.99 -26.79 -16.86
CA LYS A 380 -14.52 -25.47 -16.40
C LYS A 380 -12.99 -25.40 -16.32
N SER A 381 -12.31 -26.54 -16.24
CA SER A 381 -10.85 -26.68 -16.30
C SER A 381 -10.43 -27.74 -17.31
N LYS A 382 -9.28 -27.53 -17.97
CA LYS A 382 -8.68 -28.46 -18.91
C LYS A 382 -7.45 -29.13 -18.30
N LYS A 383 -6.49 -28.34 -17.80
CA LYS A 383 -5.27 -28.84 -17.16
C LYS A 383 -5.05 -28.15 -15.82
N ASN A 384 -5.14 -28.95 -14.76
CA ASN A 384 -4.93 -28.51 -13.38
C ASN A 384 -3.45 -28.66 -12.99
N LEU A 385 -2.80 -27.55 -12.63
CA LEU A 385 -1.46 -27.56 -12.05
C LEU A 385 -1.54 -27.28 -10.55
N TYR A 386 -0.97 -28.18 -9.75
CA TYR A 386 -0.80 -28.03 -8.30
C TYR A 386 0.64 -27.73 -7.97
N VAL A 387 0.89 -26.55 -7.42
CA VAL A 387 2.21 -26.07 -7.01
C VAL A 387 2.36 -26.25 -5.51
N ILE A 388 3.28 -27.13 -5.10
CA ILE A 388 3.38 -27.60 -3.71
C ILE A 388 4.81 -27.57 -3.15
N PRO A 389 4.98 -27.47 -1.81
CA PRO A 389 6.27 -27.65 -1.15
C PRO A 389 6.92 -29.01 -1.39
N ASN A 390 8.26 -29.05 -1.44
CA ASN A 390 9.03 -30.26 -1.75
C ASN A 390 8.78 -31.43 -0.78
N ASN A 391 8.65 -31.12 0.52
CA ASN A 391 8.57 -32.11 1.61
C ASN A 391 7.20 -32.82 1.70
N ILE A 392 6.13 -32.22 1.16
CA ILE A 392 4.78 -32.77 1.24
C ILE A 392 4.31 -33.45 -0.05
N MET A 393 5.14 -33.45 -1.11
CA MET A 393 4.83 -34.08 -2.39
C MET A 393 4.42 -35.56 -2.26
N PRO A 394 5.13 -36.43 -1.51
CA PRO A 394 4.69 -37.82 -1.35
C PRO A 394 3.33 -37.95 -0.66
N GLN A 395 3.04 -37.07 0.30
CA GLN A 395 1.76 -37.04 1.01
C GLN A 395 0.62 -36.66 0.06
N TRP A 396 0.84 -35.64 -0.77
CA TRP A 396 -0.12 -35.22 -1.80
C TRP A 396 -0.45 -36.34 -2.78
N ILE A 397 0.56 -37.07 -3.29
CA ILE A 397 0.36 -38.21 -4.20
C ILE A 397 -0.52 -39.28 -3.54
N GLN A 398 -0.22 -39.63 -2.28
CA GLN A 398 -0.99 -40.62 -1.54
C GLN A 398 -2.44 -40.16 -1.34
N MET A 399 -2.65 -38.91 -0.92
CA MET A 399 -4.00 -38.35 -0.70
C MET A 399 -4.80 -38.34 -2.01
N PHE A 400 -4.18 -37.90 -3.11
CA PHE A 400 -4.84 -37.87 -4.42
C PHE A 400 -5.25 -39.26 -4.89
N LYS A 401 -4.35 -40.25 -4.80
CA LYS A 401 -4.67 -41.64 -5.17
C LYS A 401 -5.64 -42.32 -4.23
N THR A 402 -5.71 -41.90 -2.97
CA THR A 402 -6.69 -42.41 -2.00
C THR A 402 -8.08 -41.86 -2.31
N MET A 403 -8.18 -40.57 -2.68
CA MET A 403 -9.43 -39.93 -3.08
C MET A 403 -9.90 -40.35 -4.47
N TYR A 404 -9.01 -40.39 -5.45
CA TYR A 404 -9.32 -40.71 -6.85
C TYR A 404 -8.33 -41.77 -7.35
N PRO A 405 -8.60 -43.07 -7.12
CA PRO A 405 -7.68 -44.16 -7.47
C PRO A 405 -7.32 -44.20 -8.96
N HIS A 406 -8.28 -43.87 -9.82
CA HIS A 406 -8.17 -43.92 -11.27
C HIS A 406 -7.57 -42.65 -11.91
N ALA A 407 -7.32 -41.58 -11.14
CA ALA A 407 -6.80 -40.33 -11.69
C ALA A 407 -5.40 -40.48 -12.31
N ASN A 408 -5.19 -39.93 -13.50
CA ASN A 408 -3.91 -39.89 -14.18
C ASN A 408 -3.07 -38.70 -13.68
N LEU A 409 -2.01 -38.98 -12.92
CA LEU A 409 -1.18 -37.97 -12.25
C LEU A 409 0.20 -37.87 -12.90
N LEU A 410 0.62 -36.64 -13.23
CA LEU A 410 2.01 -36.35 -13.56
C LEU A 410 2.71 -35.68 -12.37
N VAL A 411 3.77 -36.32 -11.87
CA VAL A 411 4.59 -35.77 -10.78
C VAL A 411 5.84 -35.12 -11.36
N VAL A 412 6.10 -33.86 -11.00
CA VAL A 412 7.26 -33.07 -11.44
C VAL A 412 8.06 -32.60 -10.22
N ASP A 413 9.21 -33.23 -10.01
CA ASP A 413 10.14 -32.95 -8.91
C ASP A 413 11.58 -32.76 -9.44
N ARG A 414 12.53 -32.45 -8.56
CA ARG A 414 13.93 -32.23 -8.97
C ARG A 414 14.60 -33.45 -9.61
N ARG A 415 14.11 -34.66 -9.40
CA ARG A 415 14.70 -35.91 -9.93
C ARG A 415 14.37 -36.08 -11.40
N ASN A 416 13.17 -35.68 -11.82
CA ASN A 416 12.74 -35.75 -13.23
C ASN A 416 12.78 -34.41 -13.97
N PHE A 417 12.91 -33.28 -13.25
CA PHE A 417 13.00 -31.94 -13.83
C PHE A 417 14.44 -31.37 -13.77
N CYS A 418 15.39 -32.07 -14.39
CA CYS A 418 16.79 -31.62 -14.54
C CYS A 418 17.08 -31.13 -15.96
N ILE A 419 18.17 -30.39 -16.17
CA ILE A 419 18.51 -29.77 -17.47
C ILE A 419 18.36 -30.73 -18.67
N LYS A 420 18.72 -32.01 -18.51
CA LYS A 420 18.63 -33.03 -19.58
C LYS A 420 17.22 -33.57 -19.85
N LYS A 421 16.31 -33.53 -18.87
CA LYS A 421 14.96 -34.14 -18.93
C LYS A 421 13.83 -33.11 -18.91
N ARG A 422 14.17 -31.84 -18.70
CA ARG A 422 13.25 -30.72 -18.58
C ARG A 422 12.37 -30.61 -19.81
N ASP A 423 12.95 -30.53 -21.00
CA ASP A 423 12.20 -30.34 -22.25
C ASP A 423 11.25 -31.50 -22.54
N ASP A 424 11.70 -32.74 -22.31
CA ASP A 424 10.85 -33.93 -22.47
C ASP A 424 9.67 -33.89 -21.50
N THR A 425 9.89 -33.44 -20.26
CA THR A 425 8.83 -33.30 -19.26
C THR A 425 7.84 -32.19 -19.65
N LEU A 426 8.32 -31.07 -20.18
CA LEU A 426 7.47 -29.97 -20.64
C LEU A 426 6.64 -30.34 -21.87
N ARG A 427 7.25 -31.03 -22.85
CA ARG A 427 6.52 -31.59 -23.99
C ARG A 427 5.47 -32.61 -23.57
N LYS A 428 5.80 -33.46 -22.59
CA LYS A 428 4.84 -34.39 -22.00
C LYS A 428 3.64 -33.67 -21.39
N ILE A 429 3.88 -32.58 -20.64
CA ILE A 429 2.79 -31.75 -20.09
C ILE A 429 1.93 -31.15 -21.21
N MET A 430 2.54 -30.72 -22.31
CA MET A 430 1.85 -30.08 -23.43
C MET A 430 0.99 -31.08 -24.22
N ASP A 431 1.57 -32.22 -24.58
CA ASP A 431 0.99 -33.18 -25.54
C ASP A 431 0.03 -34.19 -24.90
N GLU A 432 0.28 -34.60 -23.65
CA GLU A 432 -0.55 -35.59 -22.95
C GLU A 432 -1.67 -34.91 -22.11
N ASP A 433 -2.72 -35.68 -21.83
CA ASP A 433 -3.84 -35.25 -20.99
C ASP A 433 -3.75 -35.91 -19.60
N PHE A 434 -3.64 -35.08 -18.57
CA PHE A 434 -3.55 -35.50 -17.16
C PHE A 434 -4.68 -34.88 -16.38
N ASP A 435 -5.23 -35.64 -15.43
CA ASP A 435 -6.24 -35.11 -14.51
C ASP A 435 -5.63 -34.09 -13.53
N ALA A 436 -4.36 -34.32 -13.15
CA ALA A 436 -3.61 -33.39 -12.33
C ALA A 436 -2.09 -33.46 -12.57
N ILE A 437 -1.45 -32.30 -12.57
CA ILE A 437 0.01 -32.14 -12.61
C ILE A 437 0.45 -31.64 -11.23
N LEU A 438 1.25 -32.44 -10.53
CA LEU A 438 1.81 -32.10 -9.22
C LEU A 438 3.24 -31.61 -9.40
N MET A 439 3.52 -30.34 -9.10
CA MET A 439 4.83 -29.73 -9.32
C MET A 439 5.37 -29.09 -8.05
N THR A 440 6.65 -29.33 -7.76
CA THR A 440 7.28 -28.64 -6.63
C THR A 440 7.56 -27.16 -6.93
N TYR A 441 7.56 -26.29 -5.91
CA TYR A 441 7.96 -24.88 -6.07
C TYR A 441 9.27 -24.72 -6.85
N SER A 442 10.28 -25.52 -6.50
CA SER A 442 11.59 -25.36 -7.10
C SER A 442 11.63 -25.66 -8.59
N CYS A 443 10.73 -26.52 -9.08
CA CYS A 443 10.56 -26.78 -10.52
C CYS A 443 9.71 -25.70 -11.17
N PHE A 444 8.62 -25.30 -10.50
CA PHE A 444 7.72 -24.26 -10.99
C PHE A 444 8.42 -22.91 -11.17
N ASP A 445 9.30 -22.53 -10.24
CA ASP A 445 10.08 -21.29 -10.28
C ASP A 445 11.05 -21.25 -11.48
N MET A 446 11.45 -22.41 -12.02
CA MET A 446 12.31 -22.50 -13.21
C MET A 446 11.56 -22.28 -14.52
N LEU A 447 10.23 -22.32 -14.51
CA LEU A 447 9.39 -22.06 -15.68
C LEU A 447 9.38 -20.57 -15.97
N SER A 448 9.73 -20.19 -17.19
CA SER A 448 9.59 -18.83 -17.71
C SER A 448 8.39 -18.73 -18.65
N LEU A 449 7.80 -17.54 -18.72
CA LEU A 449 6.84 -17.20 -19.78
C LEU A 449 7.57 -16.91 -21.09
N SER A 450 6.88 -17.08 -22.19
CA SER A 450 7.41 -16.85 -23.52
C SER A 450 7.71 -15.37 -23.75
N LYS A 451 8.69 -15.11 -24.61
CA LYS A 451 8.97 -13.73 -25.07
C LYS A 451 7.76 -13.12 -25.80
N LYS A 452 6.92 -13.94 -26.43
CA LYS A 452 5.68 -13.52 -27.09
C LYS A 452 4.68 -12.95 -26.08
N TYR A 453 4.47 -13.64 -24.96
CA TYR A 453 3.61 -13.16 -23.88
C TYR A 453 4.07 -11.79 -23.35
N TYR A 454 5.37 -11.64 -23.05
CA TYR A 454 5.89 -10.36 -22.58
C TYR A 454 5.75 -9.24 -23.60
N LYS A 455 5.92 -9.53 -24.90
CA LYS A 455 5.67 -8.56 -25.97
C LYS A 455 4.22 -8.06 -25.94
N GLU A 456 3.25 -8.95 -25.90
CA GLU A 456 1.82 -8.60 -25.84
C GLU A 456 1.50 -7.80 -24.57
N LEU A 457 2.03 -8.21 -23.41
CA LEU A 457 1.90 -7.50 -22.14
C LEU A 457 2.41 -6.06 -22.22
N TYR A 458 3.64 -5.85 -22.72
CA TYR A 458 4.22 -4.51 -22.81
C TYR A 458 3.55 -3.66 -23.88
N GLU A 459 3.05 -4.23 -24.97
CA GLU A 459 2.25 -3.51 -25.98
C GLU A 459 0.92 -3.02 -25.40
N GLU A 460 0.24 -3.83 -24.59
CA GLU A 460 -0.98 -3.41 -23.86
C GLU A 460 -0.68 -2.32 -22.84
N GLN A 461 0.39 -2.46 -22.05
CA GLN A 461 0.83 -1.42 -21.13
C GLN A 461 1.14 -0.11 -21.86
N LEU A 462 1.79 -0.19 -23.03
CA LEU A 462 2.12 0.97 -23.84
C LEU A 462 0.84 1.66 -24.35
N LYS A 463 -0.14 0.89 -24.85
CA LYS A 463 -1.44 1.44 -25.27
C LYS A 463 -2.16 2.16 -24.12
N ARG A 464 -2.14 1.58 -22.90
CA ARG A 464 -2.72 2.21 -21.70
C ARG A 464 -2.01 3.54 -21.39
N LEU A 465 -0.68 3.54 -21.42
CA LEU A 465 0.11 4.75 -21.19
C LEU A 465 -0.10 5.80 -22.30
N ASP A 466 -0.23 5.41 -23.55
CA ASP A 466 -0.51 6.32 -24.67
C ASP A 466 -1.86 7.03 -24.51
N LYS A 467 -2.90 6.28 -24.06
CA LYS A 467 -4.21 6.85 -23.71
C LYS A 467 -4.14 7.80 -22.52
N ALA A 468 -3.29 7.49 -21.52
CA ALA A 468 -3.04 8.41 -20.42
C ALA A 468 -2.35 9.68 -20.94
N VAL A 469 -1.27 9.58 -21.73
CA VAL A 469 -0.55 10.75 -22.29
C VAL A 469 -1.46 11.68 -23.09
N SER A 470 -2.46 11.17 -23.81
CA SER A 470 -3.42 12.02 -24.54
C SER A 470 -4.32 12.86 -23.62
N ASN A 471 -4.56 12.42 -22.38
CA ASN A 471 -5.48 13.05 -21.44
C ASN A 471 -4.82 14.08 -20.50
N PHE A 472 -3.49 14.11 -20.39
CA PHE A 472 -2.77 15.01 -19.47
C PHE A 472 -1.96 16.10 -20.20
N ALA A 473 -2.06 17.35 -19.74
CA ALA A 473 -1.26 18.45 -20.28
C ALA A 473 0.22 18.38 -19.87
N ASN A 474 0.53 17.81 -18.70
CA ASN A 474 1.89 17.70 -18.17
C ASN A 474 2.43 16.26 -18.33
N LYS A 475 2.98 15.99 -19.52
CA LYS A 475 3.26 14.61 -19.99
C LYS A 475 4.50 13.97 -19.40
N ARG A 476 5.33 14.69 -18.66
CA ARG A 476 6.73 14.28 -18.39
C ARG A 476 6.84 12.96 -17.62
N THR A 477 6.06 12.77 -16.56
CA THR A 477 6.13 11.55 -15.73
C THR A 477 5.61 10.33 -16.48
N ILE A 478 4.48 10.49 -17.18
CA ILE A 478 3.85 9.41 -17.97
C ILE A 478 4.72 9.09 -19.20
N ASP A 479 5.28 10.10 -19.86
CA ASP A 479 6.23 9.94 -20.98
C ASP A 479 7.51 9.21 -20.55
N MET A 480 8.03 9.48 -19.34
CA MET A 480 9.18 8.74 -18.81
C MET A 480 8.86 7.26 -18.60
N LYS A 481 7.68 6.95 -18.03
CA LYS A 481 7.20 5.56 -17.89
C LYS A 481 7.03 4.91 -19.26
N ARG A 482 6.39 5.61 -20.19
CA ARG A 482 6.20 5.17 -21.59
C ARG A 482 7.53 4.85 -22.27
N GLN A 483 8.52 5.75 -22.20
CA GLN A 483 9.86 5.51 -22.75
C GLN A 483 10.58 4.33 -22.08
N ALA A 484 10.37 4.12 -20.78
CA ALA A 484 10.93 2.96 -20.09
C ALA A 484 10.33 1.65 -20.63
N VAL A 485 9.00 1.58 -20.76
CA VAL A 485 8.30 0.41 -21.32
C VAL A 485 8.72 0.17 -22.78
N MET A 486 8.81 1.23 -23.60
CA MET A 486 9.29 1.11 -24.99
C MET A 486 10.68 0.49 -25.08
N ARG A 487 11.63 0.92 -24.25
CA ARG A 487 12.99 0.33 -24.24
C ARG A 487 12.99 -1.14 -23.85
N VAL A 488 12.13 -1.55 -22.92
CA VAL A 488 12.00 -2.96 -22.52
C VAL A 488 11.37 -3.76 -23.66
N LEU A 489 10.33 -3.24 -24.30
CA LEU A 489 9.68 -3.85 -25.47
C LEU A 489 10.67 -4.04 -26.62
N ASP A 490 11.46 -3.02 -26.98
CA ASP A 490 12.48 -3.09 -28.02
C ASP A 490 13.52 -4.18 -27.70
N LYS A 491 13.93 -4.30 -26.42
CA LYS A 491 14.84 -5.34 -25.99
C LYS A 491 14.24 -6.74 -26.15
N VAL A 492 12.99 -6.95 -25.70
CA VAL A 492 12.29 -8.22 -25.85
C VAL A 492 12.16 -8.59 -27.33
N GLN A 493 11.85 -7.62 -28.20
CA GLN A 493 11.73 -7.83 -29.65
C GLN A 493 13.08 -8.22 -30.30
N ASN A 494 14.17 -7.57 -29.93
CA ASN A 494 15.51 -7.91 -30.43
C ASN A 494 15.94 -9.31 -29.96
N ASP A 495 15.72 -9.62 -28.68
CA ASP A 495 16.06 -10.93 -28.10
C ASP A 495 15.20 -12.08 -28.69
N MET A 496 14.04 -11.80 -29.27
CA MET A 496 13.22 -12.80 -29.99
C MET A 496 13.85 -13.26 -31.30
N ALA A 497 14.71 -12.45 -31.93
CA ALA A 497 15.35 -12.80 -33.20
C ALA A 497 16.44 -13.87 -33.06
N ASP A 498 17.00 -14.03 -31.85
CA ASP A 498 18.18 -14.87 -31.58
C ASP A 498 17.88 -16.24 -30.96
N ASN A 499 16.63 -16.55 -30.57
CA ASN A 499 16.34 -17.75 -29.77
C ASN A 499 15.72 -18.93 -30.54
N VAL A 500 16.38 -20.08 -30.37
CA VAL A 500 15.86 -21.44 -30.60
C VAL A 500 14.75 -21.74 -29.59
N CYS A 501 13.72 -22.47 -30.03
CA CYS A 501 12.46 -22.73 -29.34
C CYS A 501 12.63 -23.57 -28.05
N ASP A 502 12.57 -22.91 -26.87
CA ASP A 502 12.38 -23.55 -25.57
C ASP A 502 10.88 -23.49 -25.20
N VAL A 503 10.29 -24.59 -24.74
CA VAL A 503 8.87 -24.66 -24.30
C VAL A 503 8.68 -23.78 -23.06
N ALA A 504 7.78 -22.80 -23.14
CA ALA A 504 7.48 -21.87 -22.05
C ALA A 504 6.21 -22.26 -21.27
N PHE A 505 5.94 -21.59 -20.14
CA PHE A 505 4.77 -21.87 -19.31
C PHE A 505 3.43 -21.68 -20.03
N ASP A 506 3.32 -20.63 -20.83
CA ASP A 506 2.14 -20.28 -21.61
C ASP A 506 1.86 -21.26 -22.77
N ASP A 507 2.86 -22.07 -23.17
CA ASP A 507 2.68 -23.14 -24.17
C ASP A 507 2.09 -24.42 -23.55
N LEU A 508 2.15 -24.60 -22.22
CA LEU A 508 1.77 -25.85 -21.55
C LEU A 508 0.26 -26.12 -21.53
N GLY A 509 -0.56 -25.13 -21.90
CA GLY A 509 -2.02 -25.23 -21.87
C GLY A 509 -2.63 -25.34 -20.47
N ILE A 510 -1.88 -24.92 -19.44
CA ILE A 510 -2.34 -24.90 -18.04
C ILE A 510 -3.34 -23.76 -17.87
N ASN A 511 -4.57 -24.08 -17.49
CA ASN A 511 -5.64 -23.10 -17.34
C ASN A 511 -6.22 -23.03 -15.92
N THR A 512 -5.80 -23.87 -14.98
CA THR A 512 -6.17 -23.76 -13.57
C THR A 512 -4.94 -23.99 -12.69
N LEU A 513 -4.74 -23.09 -11.73
CA LEU A 513 -3.58 -23.09 -10.83
C LEU A 513 -4.00 -23.23 -9.38
N PHE A 514 -3.53 -24.28 -8.73
CA PHE A 514 -3.64 -24.49 -7.29
C PHE A 514 -2.27 -24.27 -6.65
N VAL A 515 -2.22 -23.44 -5.60
CA VAL A 515 -0.99 -23.10 -4.90
C VAL A 515 -1.18 -23.40 -3.42
N ASP A 516 -0.54 -24.45 -2.94
CA ASP A 516 -0.48 -24.71 -1.50
C ASP A 516 0.53 -23.77 -0.84
N GLU A 517 0.43 -23.54 0.47
CA GLU A 517 1.26 -22.62 1.27
C GLU A 517 1.65 -21.30 0.58
N ALA A 518 0.63 -20.61 0.04
CA ALA A 518 0.79 -19.43 -0.81
C ALA A 518 1.50 -18.23 -0.13
N HIS A 519 1.58 -18.21 1.20
CA HIS A 519 2.34 -17.19 1.96
C HIS A 519 3.83 -17.11 1.57
N ASN A 520 4.37 -18.13 0.90
CA ASN A 520 5.73 -18.12 0.33
C ASN A 520 5.91 -17.15 -0.86
N TYR A 521 4.82 -16.68 -1.47
CA TYR A 521 4.82 -15.81 -2.66
C TYR A 521 4.37 -14.36 -2.37
N LYS A 522 4.36 -13.92 -1.11
CA LYS A 522 3.87 -12.58 -0.70
C LYS A 522 4.81 -11.40 -1.01
N ASN A 523 6.11 -11.65 -1.25
CA ASN A 523 7.13 -10.60 -1.39
C ASN A 523 7.22 -10.10 -2.85
N VAL A 524 6.14 -9.54 -3.39
CA VAL A 524 6.05 -9.00 -4.77
C VAL A 524 6.57 -7.57 -4.81
N SER A 525 7.23 -7.20 -5.92
CA SER A 525 7.71 -5.84 -6.16
C SER A 525 6.54 -4.86 -6.32
N LEU A 526 6.54 -3.77 -5.56
CA LEU A 526 5.48 -2.76 -5.58
C LEU A 526 5.94 -1.52 -6.36
N ASN A 527 5.14 -1.10 -7.34
CA ASN A 527 5.35 0.15 -8.05
C ASN A 527 4.69 1.30 -7.29
N THR A 528 5.41 1.87 -6.33
CA THR A 528 4.91 2.90 -5.41
C THR A 528 5.82 4.13 -5.37
N GLY A 529 5.19 5.31 -5.27
CA GLY A 529 5.90 6.57 -4.98
C GLY A 529 6.28 6.72 -3.50
N ILE A 530 5.73 5.85 -2.64
CA ILE A 530 6.05 5.78 -1.22
C ILE A 530 7.46 5.20 -1.09
N THR A 531 8.33 5.95 -0.41
CA THR A 531 9.72 5.56 -0.18
C THR A 531 10.09 5.83 1.27
N ARG A 532 11.11 5.17 1.82
CA ARG A 532 11.60 5.42 3.19
C ARG A 532 10.54 5.23 4.28
N VAL A 533 9.60 4.33 4.04
CA VAL A 533 8.71 3.81 5.07
C VAL A 533 9.32 2.50 5.57
N ARG A 534 9.52 2.36 6.88
CA ARG A 534 10.03 1.12 7.45
C ARG A 534 8.98 0.01 7.27
N GLY A 535 9.44 -1.23 7.13
CA GLY A 535 8.57 -2.37 6.83
C GLY A 535 8.16 -2.48 5.35
N LEU A 536 8.28 -1.41 4.55
CA LEU A 536 7.95 -1.40 3.13
C LEU A 536 9.21 -1.53 2.25
N SER A 537 9.31 -2.59 1.45
CA SER A 537 10.32 -2.74 0.41
C SER A 537 9.70 -2.61 -0.98
N ASN A 538 10.15 -1.63 -1.77
CA ASN A 538 9.67 -1.47 -3.16
C ASN A 538 10.19 -2.60 -4.08
N THR A 539 11.29 -3.24 -3.71
CA THR A 539 11.86 -4.37 -4.42
C THR A 539 11.46 -5.67 -3.75
N GLY A 540 10.73 -6.51 -4.47
CA GLY A 540 10.34 -7.84 -4.05
C GLY A 540 11.34 -8.90 -4.49
N SER A 541 10.95 -10.16 -4.33
CA SER A 541 11.68 -11.31 -4.83
C SER A 541 11.30 -11.57 -6.29
N SER A 542 12.30 -11.75 -7.16
CA SER A 542 12.09 -12.09 -8.58
C SER A 542 11.19 -13.33 -8.77
N LYS A 543 11.28 -14.29 -7.85
CA LYS A 543 10.38 -15.46 -7.80
C LYS A 543 8.89 -15.08 -7.62
N CYS A 544 8.58 -14.10 -6.78
CA CYS A 544 7.20 -13.67 -6.50
C CYS A 544 6.65 -12.85 -7.68
N ASP A 545 7.49 -12.03 -8.30
CA ASP A 545 7.15 -11.30 -9.52
C ASP A 545 6.83 -12.28 -10.66
N ALA A 546 7.67 -13.30 -10.88
CA ALA A 546 7.41 -14.34 -11.87
C ALA A 546 6.16 -15.19 -11.55
N MET A 547 5.80 -15.34 -10.28
CA MET A 547 4.55 -15.98 -9.87
C MET A 547 3.35 -15.10 -10.24
N MET A 548 3.42 -13.78 -10.03
CA MET A 548 2.39 -12.82 -10.43
C MET A 548 2.15 -12.86 -11.95
N ASP A 549 3.22 -12.88 -12.74
CA ASP A 549 3.09 -12.95 -14.20
C ASP A 549 2.40 -14.25 -14.66
N LYS A 550 2.69 -15.39 -14.02
CA LYS A 550 2.05 -16.69 -14.32
C LYS A 550 0.58 -16.72 -13.89
N VAL A 551 0.26 -16.14 -12.73
CA VAL A 551 -1.13 -15.97 -12.28
C VAL A 551 -1.92 -15.15 -13.29
N HIS A 552 -1.41 -13.99 -13.70
CA HIS A 552 -2.05 -13.17 -14.73
C HIS A 552 -2.15 -13.88 -16.08
N CYS A 553 -1.17 -14.70 -16.45
CA CYS A 553 -1.23 -15.52 -17.66
C CYS A 553 -2.43 -16.49 -17.62
N VAL A 554 -2.62 -17.20 -16.50
CA VAL A 554 -3.79 -18.09 -16.31
C VAL A 554 -5.09 -17.29 -16.29
N GLN A 555 -5.13 -16.17 -15.58
CA GLN A 555 -6.33 -15.35 -15.47
C GLN A 555 -6.78 -14.75 -16.81
N ARG A 556 -5.85 -14.34 -17.67
CA ARG A 556 -6.16 -13.84 -19.03
C ARG A 556 -6.88 -14.88 -19.88
N GLN A 557 -6.59 -16.17 -19.68
CA GLN A 557 -7.26 -17.26 -20.40
C GLN A 557 -8.65 -17.58 -19.84
N ASN A 558 -9.00 -17.08 -18.65
CA ASN A 558 -10.18 -17.46 -17.89
C ASN A 558 -10.98 -16.24 -17.36
N ASN A 559 -11.04 -15.14 -18.12
CA ASN A 559 -11.77 -13.92 -17.73
C ASN A 559 -11.47 -13.42 -16.31
N GLY A 560 -10.20 -13.49 -15.88
CA GLY A 560 -9.76 -13.05 -14.55
C GLY A 560 -9.75 -14.14 -13.47
N GLY A 561 -10.14 -15.39 -13.78
CA GLY A 561 -10.30 -16.48 -12.79
C GLY A 561 -9.28 -17.63 -12.87
N ARG A 562 -9.63 -18.73 -12.19
CA ARG A 562 -8.97 -20.05 -12.13
C ARG A 562 -7.64 -20.11 -11.37
N VAL A 563 -7.50 -19.26 -10.36
CA VAL A 563 -6.39 -19.34 -9.40
C VAL A 563 -6.94 -19.59 -7.99
N ILE A 564 -6.43 -20.65 -7.37
CA ILE A 564 -6.78 -21.08 -6.03
C ILE A 564 -5.49 -21.08 -5.19
N MET A 565 -5.47 -20.27 -4.15
CA MET A 565 -4.37 -20.22 -3.20
C MET A 565 -4.83 -20.75 -1.85
N ALA A 566 -4.01 -21.55 -1.20
CA ALA A 566 -4.31 -22.11 0.11
C ALA A 566 -3.20 -21.76 1.09
N THR A 567 -3.56 -21.27 2.27
CA THR A 567 -2.61 -21.05 3.37
C THR A 567 -3.34 -20.88 4.69
N GLY A 568 -2.78 -21.41 5.78
CA GLY A 568 -3.30 -21.14 7.13
C GLY A 568 -2.89 -19.79 7.71
N THR A 569 -2.00 -19.06 7.02
CA THR A 569 -1.45 -17.79 7.51
C THR A 569 -1.39 -16.78 6.35
N PRO A 570 -2.55 -16.30 5.85
CA PRO A 570 -2.61 -15.42 4.69
C PRO A 570 -1.95 -14.06 4.95
N ILE A 571 -2.03 -13.58 6.20
CA ILE A 571 -1.33 -12.38 6.67
C ILE A 571 -0.23 -12.87 7.61
N THR A 572 1.01 -12.49 7.31
CA THR A 572 2.14 -12.94 8.12
C THR A 572 2.66 -11.87 9.03
N ASN A 573 2.85 -10.64 8.51
CA ASN A 573 3.56 -9.58 9.24
C ASN A 573 3.27 -8.15 8.76
N SER A 574 2.77 -7.93 7.53
CA SER A 574 2.69 -6.58 6.96
C SER A 574 1.41 -6.36 6.15
N ILE A 575 0.94 -5.12 6.14
CA ILE A 575 -0.13 -4.59 5.29
C ILE A 575 0.01 -4.97 3.81
N THR A 576 1.25 -5.08 3.31
CA THR A 576 1.52 -5.46 1.93
C THR A 576 1.03 -6.87 1.61
N ASP A 577 1.00 -7.77 2.61
CA ASP A 577 0.55 -9.14 2.43
C ASP A 577 -0.92 -9.18 1.95
N ILE A 578 -1.77 -8.34 2.54
CA ILE A 578 -3.20 -8.23 2.16
C ILE A 578 -3.30 -7.74 0.72
N PHE A 579 -2.66 -6.61 0.40
CA PHE A 579 -2.70 -6.05 -0.94
C PHE A 579 -2.19 -7.03 -2.00
N VAL A 580 -1.09 -7.74 -1.72
CA VAL A 580 -0.52 -8.73 -2.66
C VAL A 580 -1.47 -9.91 -2.88
N MET A 581 -2.12 -10.42 -1.83
CA MET A 581 -3.11 -11.50 -1.97
C MET A 581 -4.33 -11.03 -2.76
N GLN A 582 -4.81 -9.79 -2.53
CA GLN A 582 -5.86 -9.20 -3.35
C GLN A 582 -5.38 -8.98 -4.79
N LYS A 583 -4.12 -8.60 -5.03
CA LYS A 583 -3.59 -8.44 -6.38
C LYS A 583 -3.52 -9.78 -7.12
N TYR A 584 -3.19 -10.87 -6.44
CA TYR A 584 -3.22 -12.21 -7.01
C TYR A 584 -4.64 -12.67 -7.40
N LEU A 585 -5.66 -12.34 -6.61
CA LEU A 585 -6.97 -13.00 -6.71
C LEU A 585 -8.15 -12.07 -7.03
N GLN A 586 -7.97 -10.75 -6.92
CA GLN A 586 -8.99 -9.69 -7.04
C GLN A 586 -8.55 -8.53 -7.92
N ASP A 587 -7.57 -8.70 -8.81
CA ASP A 587 -7.02 -7.57 -9.57
C ASP A 587 -8.09 -6.74 -10.31
N GLY A 588 -9.03 -7.41 -10.97
CA GLY A 588 -10.15 -6.76 -11.66
C GLY A 588 -11.12 -6.03 -10.73
N GLU A 589 -11.39 -6.58 -9.53
CA GLU A 589 -12.25 -5.93 -8.53
C GLU A 589 -11.56 -4.67 -7.97
N LEU A 590 -10.25 -4.75 -7.69
CA LEU A 590 -9.47 -3.59 -7.29
C LEU A 590 -9.43 -2.52 -8.39
N GLU A 591 -9.42 -2.92 -9.67
CA GLU A 591 -9.47 -2.00 -10.81
C GLU A 591 -10.83 -1.30 -10.87
N PHE A 592 -11.93 -2.05 -10.75
CA PHE A 592 -13.30 -1.51 -10.67
C PHE A 592 -13.48 -0.52 -9.51
N LEU A 593 -12.85 -0.81 -8.37
CA LEU A 593 -12.90 0.03 -7.18
C LEU A 593 -11.91 1.23 -7.23
N ASN A 594 -11.06 1.35 -8.27
CA ASN A 594 -9.98 2.34 -8.40
C ASN A 594 -8.92 2.27 -7.28
N ILE A 595 -8.65 1.07 -6.76
CA ILE A 595 -7.66 0.78 -5.70
C ILE A 595 -6.64 -0.30 -6.11
N HIS A 596 -6.49 -0.60 -7.40
CA HIS A 596 -5.54 -1.60 -7.91
C HIS A 596 -4.07 -1.17 -7.85
N ASN A 597 -3.81 0.12 -7.64
CA ASN A 597 -2.49 0.67 -7.38
C ASN A 597 -2.24 0.72 -5.86
N PHE A 598 -1.03 0.34 -5.44
CA PHE A 598 -0.69 0.30 -4.01
C PHE A 598 -0.90 1.65 -3.32
N ASP A 599 -0.54 2.77 -3.97
CA ASP A 599 -0.68 4.10 -3.39
C ASP A 599 -2.15 4.50 -3.17
N SER A 600 -3.03 4.16 -4.12
CA SER A 600 -4.48 4.37 -4.01
C SER A 600 -5.11 3.48 -2.95
N TRP A 601 -4.67 2.21 -2.86
CA TRP A 601 -5.10 1.28 -1.83
C TRP A 601 -4.69 1.76 -0.43
N VAL A 602 -3.44 2.23 -0.27
CA VAL A 602 -2.96 2.82 0.98
C VAL A 602 -3.70 4.11 1.31
N ALA A 603 -4.02 4.95 0.32
CA ALA A 603 -4.82 6.17 0.57
C ALA A 603 -6.27 5.88 1.01
N MET A 604 -6.77 4.67 0.74
CA MET A 604 -8.09 4.20 1.18
C MET A 604 -8.05 3.59 2.58
N PHE A 605 -7.03 2.74 2.87
CA PHE A 605 -7.01 1.91 4.07
C PHE A 605 -5.88 2.20 5.03
N GLY A 606 -4.79 2.82 4.60
CA GLY A 606 -3.57 3.01 5.39
C GLY A 606 -3.38 4.45 5.91
N LYS A 607 -2.81 4.55 7.11
CA LYS A 607 -2.37 5.83 7.70
C LYS A 607 -0.90 5.74 8.10
N LYS A 608 -0.12 6.68 7.58
CA LYS A 608 1.31 6.82 7.88
C LYS A 608 1.51 7.69 9.11
N THR A 609 2.35 7.25 10.03
CA THR A 609 2.87 8.09 11.11
C THR A 609 4.36 8.31 10.90
N THR A 610 4.82 9.53 11.17
CA THR A 610 6.25 9.86 11.16
C THR A 610 6.65 10.29 12.55
N GLU A 611 7.53 9.51 13.17
CA GLU A 611 7.98 9.70 14.53
C GLU A 611 9.47 10.03 14.54
N PHE A 612 9.90 10.77 15.56
CA PHE A 612 11.32 11.00 15.80
C PHE A 612 11.88 9.75 16.44
N GLU A 613 12.78 9.10 15.72
CA GLU A 613 13.55 7.98 16.22
C GLU A 613 15.00 8.38 16.44
N ILE A 614 15.64 7.71 17.37
CA ILE A 614 17.08 7.88 17.56
C ILE A 614 17.76 7.07 16.45
N ASP A 615 18.63 7.72 15.70
CA ASP A 615 19.45 7.02 14.72
C ASP A 615 20.44 6.10 15.45
N VAL A 616 20.57 4.86 14.96
CA VAL A 616 21.48 3.86 15.56
C VAL A 616 22.93 4.30 15.38
N ASP A 617 23.18 5.10 14.34
CA ASP A 617 24.52 5.54 13.95
C ASP A 617 24.81 6.98 14.35
N THR A 618 23.84 7.76 14.85
CA THR A 618 24.04 9.15 15.25
C THR A 618 23.36 9.51 16.57
N ASN A 619 24.01 10.32 17.42
CA ASN A 619 23.35 10.96 18.57
C ASN A 619 22.36 12.06 18.11
N SER A 620 22.02 12.08 16.81
CA SER A 620 20.96 12.89 16.22
C SER A 620 19.73 12.03 16.00
N TYR A 621 18.58 12.65 16.17
CA TYR A 621 17.30 12.03 15.83
C TYR A 621 17.17 11.96 14.31
N HIS A 622 16.52 10.93 13.79
CA HIS A 622 16.07 10.87 12.40
C HIS A 622 14.56 10.68 12.39
N LEU A 623 13.92 11.20 11.35
CA LEU A 623 12.50 10.97 11.12
C LEU A 623 12.33 9.58 10.51
N ALA A 624 11.51 8.76 11.16
CA ALA A 624 11.16 7.44 10.69
C ALA A 624 9.64 7.37 10.44
N THR A 625 9.28 6.95 9.24
CA THR A 625 7.89 6.81 8.82
C THR A 625 7.47 5.34 8.81
N ARG A 626 6.28 5.02 9.32
CA ARG A 626 5.71 3.66 9.42
C ARG A 626 4.23 3.67 9.04
N PHE A 627 3.69 2.52 8.66
CA PHE A 627 2.24 2.29 8.69
C PHE A 627 1.87 1.85 10.10
N SER A 628 1.04 2.64 10.79
CA SER A 628 0.70 2.36 12.19
C SER A 628 -0.78 2.20 12.43
N LYS A 629 -1.61 2.64 11.47
CA LYS A 629 -3.07 2.62 11.60
C LYS A 629 -3.74 2.33 10.28
N PHE A 630 -4.92 1.74 10.39
CA PHE A 630 -5.85 1.50 9.31
C PHE A 630 -7.11 2.35 9.46
N GLY A 631 -7.72 2.70 8.33
CA GLY A 631 -9.06 3.27 8.26
C GLY A 631 -9.94 2.43 7.33
N ASN A 632 -11.26 2.54 7.46
CA ASN A 632 -12.22 1.80 6.64
C ASN A 632 -11.99 0.27 6.65
N VAL A 633 -11.63 -0.27 7.83
CA VAL A 633 -11.34 -1.70 8.04
C VAL A 633 -12.53 -2.62 7.68
N PRO A 634 -13.80 -2.26 7.94
CA PRO A 634 -14.94 -3.08 7.53
C PRO A 634 -15.01 -3.27 6.02
N GLU A 635 -14.78 -2.22 5.24
CA GLU A 635 -14.78 -2.28 3.78
C GLU A 635 -13.60 -3.10 3.25
N LEU A 636 -12.40 -2.96 3.84
CA LEU A 636 -11.25 -3.82 3.51
C LEU A 636 -11.58 -5.30 3.74
N THR A 637 -12.19 -5.60 4.89
CA THR A 637 -12.56 -6.96 5.29
C THR A 637 -13.63 -7.53 4.37
N ALA A 638 -14.63 -6.74 4.00
CA ALA A 638 -15.70 -7.17 3.09
C ALA A 638 -15.17 -7.46 1.67
N ILE A 639 -14.28 -6.60 1.15
CA ILE A 639 -13.60 -6.84 -0.13
C ILE A 639 -12.77 -8.12 -0.04
N LEU A 640 -11.90 -8.26 0.96
CA LEU A 640 -11.06 -9.46 1.11
C LEU A 640 -11.90 -10.74 1.26
N SER A 641 -12.98 -10.70 2.03
CA SER A 641 -13.86 -11.84 2.29
C SER A 641 -14.59 -12.36 1.05
N SER A 642 -14.69 -11.56 -0.03
CA SER A 642 -15.32 -12.02 -1.27
C SER A 642 -14.49 -13.10 -1.98
N ILE A 643 -13.16 -13.07 -1.85
CA ILE A 643 -12.27 -14.16 -2.33
C ILE A 643 -11.83 -15.12 -1.23
N ALA A 644 -11.77 -14.67 0.01
CA ALA A 644 -11.17 -15.42 1.10
C ALA A 644 -12.20 -16.26 1.84
N ASP A 645 -11.91 -17.55 1.92
CA ASP A 645 -12.64 -18.51 2.72
C ASP A 645 -11.94 -18.70 4.05
N PHE A 646 -12.48 -18.03 5.06
CA PHE A 646 -12.01 -18.14 6.43
C PHE A 646 -12.77 -19.28 7.10
N TYR A 647 -12.00 -20.29 7.52
CA TYR A 647 -12.53 -21.41 8.29
C TYR A 647 -11.60 -21.67 9.47
N HIS A 648 -12.16 -21.47 10.66
CA HIS A 648 -11.52 -21.89 11.90
C HIS A 648 -12.04 -23.26 12.28
N VAL A 649 -11.15 -24.15 12.72
CA VAL A 649 -11.60 -25.48 13.15
C VAL A 649 -12.26 -25.31 14.52
N ASP A 650 -13.59 -25.32 14.54
CA ASP A 650 -14.36 -25.32 15.79
C ASP A 650 -13.90 -26.47 16.69
N GLN A 651 -13.91 -26.24 18.01
CA GLN A 651 -13.52 -27.20 19.07
C GLN A 651 -14.32 -28.53 19.04
N VAL A 652 -15.30 -28.69 18.15
CA VAL A 652 -16.28 -29.78 18.17
C VAL A 652 -15.91 -30.95 17.23
N MET A 653 -15.05 -30.78 16.22
CA MET A 653 -14.74 -31.86 15.26
C MET A 653 -13.29 -32.38 15.31
N GLY A 654 -13.06 -33.36 16.19
CA GLY A 654 -11.92 -34.28 16.14
C GLY A 654 -10.56 -33.67 16.48
N LEU A 655 -10.54 -32.45 17.03
CA LEU A 655 -9.36 -31.87 17.66
C LEU A 655 -9.27 -32.31 19.13
N PRO A 656 -8.06 -32.45 19.69
CA PRO A 656 -7.90 -32.64 21.13
C PRO A 656 -8.34 -31.39 21.90
N GLU A 657 -8.84 -31.59 23.13
CA GLU A 657 -9.21 -30.54 24.07
C GLU A 657 -7.99 -29.67 24.42
N PHE A 658 -8.17 -28.35 24.41
CA PHE A 658 -7.15 -27.36 24.69
C PHE A 658 -7.68 -26.30 25.66
N ASP A 659 -7.28 -26.42 26.93
CA ASP A 659 -7.70 -25.54 28.03
C ASP A 659 -6.94 -24.20 28.10
N GLY A 660 -6.34 -23.78 26.98
CA GLY A 660 -5.51 -22.59 26.89
C GLY A 660 -4.03 -22.83 27.25
N TYR A 661 -3.26 -21.74 27.20
CA TYR A 661 -1.81 -21.81 27.41
C TYR A 661 -1.43 -22.01 28.88
N ILE A 662 -0.44 -22.87 29.11
CA ILE A 662 0.18 -23.04 30.41
C ILE A 662 1.44 -22.16 30.47
N ASP A 663 1.31 -20.99 31.10
CA ASP A 663 2.40 -20.02 31.22
C ASP A 663 3.31 -20.33 32.39
N SER A 664 4.48 -20.91 32.10
CA SER A 664 5.55 -21.12 33.08
C SER A 664 6.39 -19.86 33.19
N THR A 665 6.02 -18.99 34.13
CA THR A 665 6.73 -17.72 34.36
C THR A 665 7.85 -17.89 35.39
N GLN A 666 9.09 -17.71 34.97
CA GLN A 666 10.28 -17.80 35.83
C GLN A 666 10.81 -16.41 36.21
N PRO A 667 11.31 -16.21 37.43
CA PRO A 667 12.04 -14.99 37.76
C PRO A 667 13.35 -14.94 36.95
N GLY A 668 13.78 -13.74 36.58
CA GLY A 668 15.13 -13.56 36.03
C GLY A 668 16.18 -13.75 37.12
N SER A 669 17.27 -14.47 36.79
CA SER A 669 18.43 -14.63 37.67
C SER A 669 19.05 -13.28 38.02
N ASP A 670 19.82 -13.22 39.11
CA ASP A 670 20.50 -11.96 39.48
C ASP A 670 21.55 -11.56 38.43
N ASP A 671 22.24 -12.54 37.83
CA ASP A 671 23.12 -12.33 36.68
C ASP A 671 22.37 -11.75 35.47
N PHE A 672 21.15 -12.22 35.21
CA PHE A 672 20.30 -11.68 34.13
C PHE A 672 19.92 -10.22 34.39
N LYS A 673 19.57 -9.85 35.63
CA LYS A 673 19.26 -8.44 35.99
C LYS A 673 20.48 -7.54 35.81
N VAL A 674 21.67 -8.02 36.20
CA VAL A 674 22.93 -7.28 35.97
C VAL A 674 23.20 -7.14 34.47
N PHE A 675 22.97 -8.19 33.69
CA PHE A 675 23.14 -8.15 32.24
C PHE A 675 22.13 -7.23 31.55
N LEU A 676 20.89 -7.10 32.06
CA LEU A 676 19.95 -6.09 31.57
C LEU A 676 20.46 -4.66 31.78
N GLN A 677 21.14 -4.39 32.89
CA GLN A 677 21.81 -3.10 33.11
C GLN A 677 22.96 -2.89 32.12
N ASP A 678 23.72 -3.95 31.80
CA ASP A 678 24.74 -3.91 30.76
C ASP A 678 24.13 -3.66 29.37
N ILE A 679 23.02 -4.31 29.02
CA ILE A 679 22.26 -4.06 27.79
C ILE A 679 21.84 -2.59 27.70
N SER A 680 21.34 -2.01 28.79
CA SER A 680 21.01 -0.58 28.84
C SER A 680 22.25 0.28 28.64
N ARG A 681 23.39 -0.07 29.25
CA ARG A 681 24.65 0.64 29.07
C ARG A 681 25.16 0.54 27.63
N ARG A 682 25.11 -0.64 27.02
CA ARG A 682 25.48 -0.89 25.62
C ARG A 682 24.58 -0.10 24.67
N ALA A 683 23.28 -0.05 24.94
CA ALA A 683 22.34 0.77 24.18
C ALA A 683 22.69 2.27 24.32
N ASP A 684 23.06 2.72 25.52
CA ASP A 684 23.57 4.08 25.75
C ASP A 684 24.91 4.30 25.03
N ASP A 685 25.83 3.34 25.01
CA ASP A 685 27.14 3.47 24.36
C ASP A 685 27.02 3.52 22.84
N VAL A 686 26.14 2.70 22.25
CA VAL A 686 25.77 2.77 20.83
C VAL A 686 25.15 4.14 20.52
N ARG A 687 24.19 4.59 21.34
CA ARG A 687 23.56 5.92 21.21
C ARG A 687 24.58 7.05 21.23
N HIS A 688 25.54 7.01 22.16
CA HIS A 688 26.57 8.05 22.30
C HIS A 688 27.78 7.84 21.36
N LYS A 689 27.72 6.89 20.42
CA LYS A 689 28.84 6.49 19.53
C LYS A 689 30.14 6.16 20.26
N ARG A 690 30.06 5.64 21.47
CA ARG A 690 31.24 5.14 22.19
C ARG A 690 31.73 3.82 21.59
N VAL A 691 30.90 3.17 20.75
CA VAL A 691 31.19 1.91 20.06
C VAL A 691 30.75 2.03 18.59
N ASP A 692 31.49 1.38 17.69
CA ASP A 692 31.16 1.29 16.25
C ASP A 692 29.98 0.33 15.99
N ALA A 693 29.09 0.68 15.08
CA ALA A 693 27.89 -0.08 14.73
C ALA A 693 28.17 -1.51 14.22
N HIS A 694 29.34 -1.77 13.65
CA HIS A 694 29.77 -3.11 13.24
C HIS A 694 30.17 -3.98 14.43
N VAL A 695 30.59 -3.35 15.53
CA VAL A 695 30.97 -4.03 16.78
C VAL A 695 29.73 -4.28 17.63
N ASP A 696 28.89 -3.27 17.82
CA ASP A 696 27.64 -3.38 18.55
C ASP A 696 26.56 -2.44 18.01
N ASN A 697 25.32 -2.92 17.94
CA ASN A 697 24.17 -2.15 17.44
C ASN A 697 22.87 -2.65 18.09
N LEU A 698 21.76 -1.90 17.94
CA LEU A 698 20.50 -2.24 18.60
C LEU A 698 19.94 -3.63 18.21
N LEU A 699 20.18 -4.10 16.98
CA LEU A 699 19.77 -5.44 16.56
C LEU A 699 20.55 -6.52 17.32
N LYS A 700 21.88 -6.36 17.45
CA LYS A 700 22.73 -7.25 18.23
C LYS A 700 22.36 -7.22 19.70
N ILE A 701 22.16 -6.03 20.27
CA ILE A 701 21.73 -5.84 21.67
C ILE A 701 20.39 -6.55 21.93
N THR A 702 19.41 -6.37 21.04
CA THR A 702 18.10 -7.05 21.14
C THR A 702 18.25 -8.57 21.04
N THR A 703 19.11 -9.03 20.13
CA THR A 703 19.41 -10.48 19.96
C THR A 703 20.07 -11.06 21.22
N ASP A 704 21.03 -10.34 21.81
CA ASP A 704 21.70 -10.75 23.04
C ASP A 704 20.73 -10.72 24.24
N GLY A 705 19.86 -9.71 24.33
CA GLY A 705 18.79 -9.67 25.35
C GLY A 705 17.85 -10.86 25.29
N ARG A 706 17.47 -11.30 24.08
CA ARG A 706 16.67 -12.52 23.88
C ARG A 706 17.43 -13.80 24.22
N LYS A 707 18.73 -13.88 23.87
CA LYS A 707 19.58 -15.02 24.27
C LYS A 707 19.71 -15.11 25.78
N ALA A 708 19.96 -13.99 26.46
CA ALA A 708 20.08 -13.92 27.91
C ALA A 708 18.76 -14.25 28.63
N ALA A 709 17.61 -13.82 28.08
CA ALA A 709 16.30 -14.19 28.58
C ALA A 709 16.03 -15.70 28.45
N LEU A 710 16.67 -16.34 27.46
CA LEU A 710 16.62 -17.76 27.21
C LEU A 710 17.55 -18.57 28.13
N ASP A 711 18.86 -18.29 28.11
CA ASP A 711 19.85 -18.83 29.02
C ASP A 711 21.12 -17.95 29.00
N MET A 712 21.63 -17.55 30.17
CA MET A 712 22.82 -16.68 30.29
C MET A 712 24.08 -17.31 29.67
N ARG A 713 24.16 -18.64 29.58
CA ARG A 713 25.29 -19.37 28.97
C ARG A 713 25.39 -19.20 27.46
N LEU A 714 24.31 -18.74 26.82
CA LEU A 714 24.34 -18.34 25.40
C LEU A 714 25.08 -17.01 25.18
N ILE A 715 25.30 -16.24 26.25
CA ILE A 715 26.15 -15.06 26.24
C ILE A 715 27.59 -15.45 26.56
N ASP A 716 27.80 -16.14 27.69
CA ASP A 716 29.12 -16.60 28.11
C ASP A 716 29.02 -17.90 28.95
N MET A 717 29.90 -18.86 28.69
CA MET A 717 29.97 -20.14 29.41
C MET A 717 30.46 -20.03 30.86
N VAL A 718 30.92 -18.84 31.28
CA VAL A 718 31.28 -18.58 32.69
C VAL A 718 30.05 -18.67 33.61
N TYR A 719 28.84 -18.40 33.10
CA TYR A 719 27.61 -18.54 33.87
C TYR A 719 27.27 -20.02 34.12
N GLY A 720 26.73 -20.32 35.31
CA GLY A 720 26.27 -21.68 35.66
C GLY A 720 24.88 -21.99 35.11
N LEU A 721 24.51 -23.28 35.12
CA LEU A 721 23.11 -23.66 34.97
C LEU A 721 22.32 -23.16 36.17
N ASP A 722 21.32 -22.32 35.93
CA ASP A 722 20.38 -21.87 36.95
C ASP A 722 19.23 -22.87 37.08
N PRO A 723 19.01 -23.50 38.26
CA PRO A 723 17.88 -24.40 38.51
C PRO A 723 16.49 -23.74 38.34
N ASP A 724 16.40 -22.41 38.48
CA ASP A 724 15.17 -21.66 38.23
C ASP A 724 15.05 -21.15 36.78
N SER A 725 16.02 -21.50 35.92
CA SER A 725 15.95 -21.15 34.50
C SER A 725 14.76 -21.82 33.82
N LYS A 726 14.21 -21.12 32.82
CA LYS A 726 13.10 -21.69 32.04
C LYS A 726 13.50 -22.93 31.22
N VAL A 727 14.79 -23.11 30.91
CA VAL A 727 15.32 -24.32 30.26
C VAL A 727 15.24 -25.52 31.20
N TYR A 728 15.67 -25.35 32.46
CA TYR A 728 15.58 -26.40 33.47
C TYR A 728 14.12 -26.77 33.75
N ARG A 729 13.24 -25.76 33.90
CA ARG A 729 11.79 -25.98 34.09
C ARG A 729 11.13 -26.67 32.90
N CYS A 730 11.60 -26.40 31.69
CA CYS A 730 11.16 -27.13 30.50
C CYS A 730 11.58 -28.60 30.56
N ALA A 731 12.83 -28.89 30.95
CA ALA A 731 13.31 -30.25 31.14
C ALA A 731 12.50 -31.00 32.22
N GLU A 732 12.24 -30.38 33.38
CA GLU A 732 11.42 -30.94 34.45
C GLU A 732 10.02 -31.31 33.94
N LYS A 733 9.35 -30.39 33.23
CA LYS A 733 8.00 -30.68 32.72
C LYS A 733 7.99 -31.75 31.64
N VAL A 734 8.98 -31.76 30.75
CA VAL A 734 9.10 -32.82 29.75
C VAL A 734 9.30 -34.19 30.42
N ALA A 735 10.14 -34.26 31.46
CA ALA A 735 10.35 -35.49 32.22
C ALA A 735 9.09 -35.94 32.99
N GLU A 736 8.38 -35.01 33.62
CA GLU A 736 7.11 -35.29 34.31
C GLU A 736 6.05 -35.84 33.36
N ILE A 737 5.86 -35.21 32.20
CA ILE A 737 4.90 -35.67 31.18
C ILE A 737 5.36 -37.02 30.61
N TYR A 738 6.68 -37.23 30.43
CA TYR A 738 7.23 -38.48 29.95
C TYR A 738 6.90 -39.65 30.90
N GLU A 739 7.08 -39.45 32.20
CA GLU A 739 6.76 -40.44 33.23
C GLU A 739 5.25 -40.67 33.32
N ALA A 740 4.44 -39.61 33.30
CA ALA A 740 2.99 -39.70 33.35
C ALA A 740 2.37 -40.40 32.13
N THR A 741 3.04 -40.38 30.97
CA THR A 741 2.54 -40.93 29.70
C THR A 741 3.29 -42.18 29.24
N GLN A 742 3.95 -42.87 30.17
CA GLN A 742 4.78 -44.03 29.88
C GLN A 742 3.98 -45.20 29.28
N ASP A 743 2.74 -45.40 29.72
CA ASP A 743 1.83 -46.44 29.21
C ASP A 743 1.32 -46.14 27.80
N SER A 744 1.01 -44.87 27.50
CA SER A 744 0.51 -44.44 26.19
C SER A 744 1.63 -44.17 25.17
N LYS A 745 2.90 -44.15 25.63
CA LYS A 745 4.07 -43.76 24.85
C LYS A 745 3.84 -42.43 24.11
N ALA A 746 3.26 -41.46 24.80
CA ALA A 746 2.99 -40.16 24.20
C ALA A 746 4.29 -39.42 23.87
N ILE A 747 4.17 -38.51 22.91
CA ILE A 747 5.25 -37.75 22.29
C ILE A 747 5.14 -36.29 22.73
N GLN A 748 6.29 -35.62 22.82
CA GLN A 748 6.41 -34.21 23.17
C GLN A 748 7.29 -33.47 22.15
N MET A 749 6.89 -32.25 21.79
CA MET A 749 7.63 -31.38 20.86
C MET A 749 8.15 -30.14 21.57
N VAL A 750 9.46 -29.88 21.46
CA VAL A 750 10.09 -28.67 22.01
C VAL A 750 10.57 -27.77 20.88
N PHE A 751 10.02 -26.56 20.82
CA PHE A 751 10.41 -25.54 19.85
C PHE A 751 11.48 -24.60 20.44
N CYS A 752 12.61 -24.50 19.75
CA CYS A 752 13.67 -23.54 20.04
C CYS A 752 14.35 -23.06 18.74
N ASP A 753 14.21 -21.78 18.43
CA ASP A 753 14.75 -21.13 17.23
C ASP A 753 16.12 -20.45 17.47
N ILE A 754 16.35 -19.88 18.66
CA ILE A 754 17.53 -19.05 18.94
C ILE A 754 18.81 -19.89 19.07
N SER A 755 18.74 -21.08 19.67
CA SER A 755 19.91 -21.89 20.03
C SER A 755 19.99 -23.22 19.26
N THR A 756 19.91 -23.15 17.92
CA THR A 756 20.03 -24.33 17.05
C THR A 756 21.41 -24.99 17.14
N PRO A 757 21.53 -26.31 16.92
CA PRO A 757 22.79 -27.05 17.06
C PRO A 757 23.91 -26.48 16.16
N LYS A 758 25.02 -26.07 16.78
CA LYS A 758 26.24 -25.55 16.13
C LYS A 758 27.47 -25.95 16.96
N SER A 759 28.67 -25.72 16.44
CA SER A 759 29.91 -25.91 17.21
C SER A 759 29.93 -24.97 18.42
N GLY A 760 29.86 -25.51 19.63
CA GLY A 760 29.83 -24.75 20.89
C GLY A 760 28.58 -25.07 21.72
N PHE A 761 28.38 -24.32 22.80
CA PHE A 761 27.21 -24.48 23.67
C PHE A 761 25.91 -24.17 22.91
N ASN A 762 24.93 -25.05 23.05
CA ASN A 762 23.59 -24.90 22.49
C ASN A 762 22.59 -25.59 23.41
N LEU A 763 21.33 -25.14 23.36
CA LEU A 763 20.30 -25.63 24.27
C LEU A 763 19.73 -26.99 23.89
N TYR A 764 19.97 -27.46 22.67
CA TYR A 764 19.52 -28.79 22.27
C TYR A 764 20.30 -29.85 23.03
N ASP A 765 21.63 -29.73 23.03
CA ASP A 765 22.54 -30.61 23.77
C ASP A 765 22.38 -30.50 25.28
N GLU A 766 22.17 -29.28 25.78
CA GLU A 766 21.88 -29.06 27.20
C GLU A 766 20.55 -29.73 27.61
N LEU A 767 19.46 -29.47 26.87
CA LEU A 767 18.17 -30.06 27.17
C LEU A 767 18.23 -31.59 27.09
N LYS A 768 18.89 -32.15 26.08
CA LYS A 768 19.12 -33.60 25.98
C LYS A 768 19.90 -34.13 27.19
N SER A 769 20.93 -33.42 27.65
CA SER A 769 21.72 -33.82 28.82
C SER A 769 20.89 -33.79 30.11
N LEU A 770 20.06 -32.76 30.29
CA LEU A 770 19.13 -32.64 31.43
C LEU A 770 18.09 -33.76 31.41
N LEU A 771 17.47 -34.03 30.27
CA LEU A 771 16.48 -35.10 30.11
C LEU A 771 17.09 -36.48 30.38
N LYS A 772 18.34 -36.72 29.95
CA LYS A 772 19.09 -37.94 30.29
C LYS A 772 19.35 -38.06 31.79
N ALA A 773 19.75 -36.96 32.44
CA ALA A 773 19.96 -36.92 33.88
C ALA A 773 18.65 -37.17 34.66
N MET A 774 17.52 -36.76 34.10
CA MET A 774 16.16 -36.99 34.64
C MET A 774 15.59 -38.37 34.28
N GLY A 775 16.36 -39.25 33.63
CA GLY A 775 16.01 -40.66 33.41
C GLY A 775 15.43 -41.00 32.03
N ILE A 776 15.34 -40.05 31.10
CA ILE A 776 14.86 -40.33 29.73
C ILE A 776 15.98 -41.01 28.90
N PRO A 777 15.74 -42.16 28.25
CA PRO A 777 16.73 -42.82 27.42
C PRO A 777 17.16 -41.97 26.22
N GLU A 778 18.45 -41.97 25.91
CA GLU A 778 19.00 -41.14 24.84
C GLU A 778 18.41 -41.44 23.46
N HIS A 779 18.06 -42.70 23.18
CA HIS A 779 17.49 -43.10 21.89
C HIS A 779 16.04 -42.63 21.69
N GLU A 780 15.36 -42.20 22.76
CA GLU A 780 13.99 -41.66 22.69
C GLU A 780 13.96 -40.13 22.52
N ILE A 781 15.13 -39.49 22.48
CA ILE A 781 15.31 -38.04 22.27
C ILE A 781 15.95 -37.81 20.90
N ALA A 782 15.29 -37.04 20.04
CA ALA A 782 15.79 -36.76 18.69
C ALA A 782 15.83 -35.26 18.36
N TYR A 783 16.79 -34.88 17.51
CA TYR A 783 16.84 -33.54 16.92
C TYR A 783 16.34 -33.59 15.48
N ILE A 784 15.47 -32.65 15.10
CA ILE A 784 15.06 -32.53 13.70
C ILE A 784 16.24 -32.16 12.77
N HIS A 785 17.26 -31.47 13.32
CA HIS A 785 18.40 -30.99 12.56
C HIS A 785 19.35 -32.12 12.10
N ASP A 786 19.34 -33.26 12.79
CA ASP A 786 20.11 -34.45 12.40
C ASP A 786 19.50 -35.17 11.19
N ALA A 787 18.21 -34.93 10.94
CA ALA A 787 17.47 -35.38 9.76
C ALA A 787 17.64 -34.39 8.58
N ASP A 788 18.87 -34.31 8.07
CA ASP A 788 19.26 -33.40 6.97
C ASP A 788 18.77 -33.83 5.58
N SER A 789 18.44 -35.11 5.39
CA SER A 789 17.87 -35.65 4.16
C SER A 789 16.38 -36.01 4.31
N GLU A 790 15.63 -35.99 3.21
CA GLU A 790 14.21 -36.40 3.20
C GLU A 790 14.02 -37.85 3.66
N GLU A 791 14.97 -38.74 3.36
CA GLU A 791 14.93 -40.13 3.83
C GLU A 791 15.08 -40.22 5.35
N LYS A 792 16.03 -39.48 5.94
CA LYS A 792 16.22 -39.43 7.39
C LYS A 792 15.02 -38.81 8.10
N LYS A 793 14.42 -37.76 7.54
CA LYS A 793 13.19 -37.16 8.09
C LYS A 793 12.04 -38.16 8.09
N ARG A 794 11.87 -38.90 6.99
CA ARG A 794 10.83 -39.94 6.90
C ARG A 794 11.00 -41.01 7.97
N LEU A 795 12.24 -41.45 8.23
CA LEU A 795 12.57 -42.40 9.30
C LEU A 795 12.24 -41.81 10.67
N LEU A 796 12.71 -40.61 10.98
CA LEU A 796 12.41 -39.94 12.25
C LEU A 796 10.91 -39.78 12.49
N PHE A 797 10.13 -39.38 11.48
CA PHE A 797 8.69 -39.25 11.62
C PHE A 797 7.97 -40.58 11.78
N ARG A 798 8.49 -41.67 11.20
CA ARG A 798 8.00 -43.03 11.48
C ARG A 798 8.29 -43.38 12.94
N ASP A 799 9.52 -43.16 13.39
CA ASP A 799 9.96 -43.50 14.74
C ASP A 799 9.18 -42.73 15.81
N LEU A 800 8.80 -41.47 15.51
CA LEU A 800 7.86 -40.69 16.32
C LEU A 800 6.47 -41.36 16.34
N ARG A 801 5.85 -41.64 15.19
CA ARG A 801 4.51 -42.28 15.15
C ARG A 801 4.45 -43.63 15.87
N GLU A 802 5.51 -44.42 15.77
CA GLU A 802 5.62 -45.72 16.46
C GLU A 802 5.90 -45.58 17.97
N GLY A 803 6.22 -44.38 18.46
CA GLY A 803 6.58 -44.11 19.85
C GLY A 803 7.95 -44.64 20.24
N LEU A 804 8.86 -44.81 19.26
CA LEU A 804 10.28 -45.13 19.48
C LEU A 804 11.06 -43.88 19.88
N VAL A 805 10.65 -42.72 19.38
CA VAL A 805 11.11 -41.41 19.84
C VAL A 805 9.95 -40.73 20.55
N ARG A 806 10.18 -40.26 21.77
CA ARG A 806 9.14 -39.64 22.61
C ARG A 806 9.37 -38.14 22.81
N VAL A 807 10.58 -37.63 22.59
CA VAL A 807 10.88 -36.20 22.66
C VAL A 807 11.59 -35.76 21.39
N VAL A 808 11.04 -34.76 20.70
CA VAL A 808 11.69 -34.16 19.53
C VAL A 808 11.91 -32.67 19.74
N ILE A 809 13.14 -32.22 19.45
CA ILE A 809 13.55 -30.82 19.61
C ILE A 809 13.87 -30.24 18.24
N GLY A 810 13.36 -29.04 17.96
CA GLY A 810 13.63 -28.37 16.69
C GLY A 810 13.13 -26.94 16.54
N SER A 811 13.49 -26.36 15.41
CA SER A 811 13.13 -24.99 15.04
C SER A 811 11.83 -24.94 14.25
N THR A 812 11.15 -23.79 14.30
CA THR A 812 9.94 -23.48 13.53
C THR A 812 10.12 -23.77 12.05
N PHE A 813 11.25 -23.43 11.44
CA PHE A 813 11.47 -23.65 10.01
C PHE A 813 11.60 -25.13 9.61
N LYS A 814 12.11 -25.98 10.52
CA LYS A 814 12.33 -27.41 10.24
C LYS A 814 11.16 -28.30 10.67
N MET A 815 10.44 -27.93 11.73
CA MET A 815 9.30 -28.69 12.29
C MET A 815 7.94 -28.04 12.01
N GLY A 816 7.89 -26.74 11.74
CA GLY A 816 6.67 -25.96 11.57
C GLY A 816 6.01 -26.09 10.20
N LEU A 817 6.60 -26.75 9.20
CA LEU A 817 6.01 -26.93 7.86
C LEU A 817 5.94 -28.40 7.43
N GLY A 818 4.74 -28.86 7.07
CA GLY A 818 4.53 -30.11 6.32
C GLY A 818 4.85 -31.43 7.04
N VAL A 819 4.79 -31.46 8.38
CA VAL A 819 5.06 -32.67 9.18
C VAL A 819 3.78 -33.18 9.86
N ASN A 820 3.49 -34.48 9.70
CA ASN A 820 2.39 -35.18 10.39
C ASN A 820 2.95 -36.11 11.48
N VAL A 821 2.95 -35.60 12.72
CA VAL A 821 3.42 -36.30 13.94
C VAL A 821 2.39 -36.20 15.08
N GLN A 822 1.15 -35.82 14.75
CA GLN A 822 0.12 -35.48 15.74
C GLN A 822 -0.45 -36.69 16.49
N GLU A 823 -0.33 -37.90 15.94
CA GLU A 823 -1.06 -39.10 16.39
C GLU A 823 -0.94 -39.39 17.90
N ARG A 824 0.22 -39.13 18.51
CA ARG A 824 0.47 -39.35 19.95
C ARG A 824 1.03 -38.12 20.65
N LEU A 825 0.83 -36.92 20.08
CA LEU A 825 1.45 -35.71 20.57
C LEU A 825 0.62 -35.12 21.72
N VAL A 826 1.13 -35.20 22.95
CA VAL A 826 0.41 -34.76 24.16
C VAL A 826 0.79 -33.35 24.59
N ALA A 827 2.03 -32.94 24.35
CA ALA A 827 2.54 -31.66 24.80
C ALA A 827 3.42 -30.95 23.77
N LEU A 828 3.26 -29.63 23.72
CA LEU A 828 4.07 -28.72 22.91
C LEU A 828 4.69 -27.65 23.81
N HIS A 829 6.00 -27.45 23.68
CA HIS A 829 6.77 -26.55 24.51
C HIS A 829 7.37 -25.41 23.67
N HIS A 830 6.91 -24.18 23.88
CA HIS A 830 7.54 -22.98 23.35
C HIS A 830 8.63 -22.49 24.30
N LEU A 831 9.85 -22.98 24.09
CA LEU A 831 10.99 -22.57 24.90
C LEU A 831 11.42 -21.13 24.59
N ASP A 832 11.24 -20.70 23.33
CA ASP A 832 11.40 -19.32 22.91
C ASP A 832 10.22 -18.81 22.07
N VAL A 833 10.10 -17.47 22.05
CA VAL A 833 9.07 -16.75 21.32
C VAL A 833 9.43 -16.70 19.83
N PRO A 834 8.54 -17.11 18.90
CA PRO A 834 8.79 -16.94 17.47
C PRO A 834 8.84 -15.44 17.09
N TRP A 835 9.25 -15.12 15.87
CA TRP A 835 9.29 -13.72 15.40
C TRP A 835 7.96 -13.23 14.83
N ARG A 836 7.10 -14.13 14.38
CA ARG A 836 5.88 -13.81 13.64
C ARG A 836 4.67 -14.53 14.23
N PRO A 837 3.46 -13.92 14.22
CA PRO A 837 2.24 -14.60 14.62
C PRO A 837 1.97 -15.86 13.80
N ALA A 838 2.26 -15.82 12.49
CA ALA A 838 2.12 -16.96 11.58
C ALA A 838 2.95 -18.18 12.03
N ASP A 839 4.16 -17.96 12.53
CA ASP A 839 5.05 -19.02 12.98
C ASP A 839 4.45 -19.74 14.21
N MET A 840 3.79 -19.00 15.09
CA MET A 840 3.10 -19.55 16.27
C MET A 840 1.94 -20.45 15.87
N VAL A 841 1.05 -19.97 14.99
CA VAL A 841 -0.07 -20.75 14.43
C VAL A 841 0.45 -22.02 13.75
N GLN A 842 1.57 -21.94 13.03
CA GLN A 842 2.20 -23.11 12.40
C GLN A 842 2.76 -24.12 13.39
N ARG A 843 3.34 -23.67 14.52
CA ARG A 843 3.81 -24.55 15.59
C ARG A 843 2.62 -25.28 16.24
N GLU A 844 1.60 -24.53 16.65
CA GLU A 844 0.42 -25.05 17.35
C GLU A 844 -0.43 -25.98 16.48
N GLY A 845 -0.52 -25.70 15.17
CA GLY A 845 -1.15 -26.59 14.19
C GLY A 845 -0.49 -27.97 14.04
N ARG A 846 0.62 -28.25 14.75
CA ARG A 846 1.23 -29.59 14.84
C ARG A 846 0.56 -30.46 15.90
N ILE A 847 0.03 -29.85 16.97
CA ILE A 847 -0.61 -30.54 18.10
C ILE A 847 -2.13 -30.43 18.07
N LEU A 848 -2.66 -29.25 17.76
CA LEU A 848 -4.09 -29.00 17.57
C LEU A 848 -4.50 -29.49 16.19
N ARG A 849 -4.59 -30.80 16.03
CA ARG A 849 -4.84 -31.41 14.73
C ARG A 849 -5.62 -32.71 14.84
N GLN A 850 -6.47 -32.94 13.83
CA GLN A 850 -7.24 -34.19 13.70
C GLN A 850 -6.32 -35.41 13.57
N GLY A 851 -6.78 -36.52 14.16
CA GLY A 851 -6.06 -37.79 14.22
C GLY A 851 -5.07 -37.89 15.38
N ASN A 852 -5.08 -36.93 16.31
CA ASN A 852 -4.42 -37.09 17.61
C ASN A 852 -5.25 -38.06 18.49
N THR A 853 -4.59 -39.05 19.08
CA THR A 853 -5.23 -40.04 19.96
C THR A 853 -5.31 -39.60 21.41
N CYS A 854 -4.67 -38.48 21.77
CA CYS A 854 -4.79 -37.87 23.09
C CYS A 854 -6.07 -37.03 23.16
N ASP A 855 -6.93 -37.28 24.14
CA ASP A 855 -8.19 -36.54 24.30
C ASP A 855 -7.96 -35.06 24.63
N SER A 856 -6.90 -34.75 25.40
CA SER A 856 -6.49 -33.40 25.79
C SER A 856 -5.01 -33.16 25.51
N VAL A 857 -4.65 -31.95 25.10
CA VAL A 857 -3.26 -31.54 24.84
C VAL A 857 -2.85 -30.32 25.63
N GLN A 858 -1.54 -30.20 25.88
CA GLN A 858 -0.97 -29.13 26.69
C GLN A 858 0.03 -28.29 25.88
N ILE A 859 -0.15 -26.98 25.86
CA ILE A 859 0.78 -26.04 25.20
C ILE A 859 1.41 -25.15 26.26
N TYR A 860 2.72 -25.27 26.42
CA TYR A 860 3.51 -24.57 27.43
C TYR A 860 4.23 -23.37 26.82
N ARG A 861 4.11 -22.20 27.46
CA ARG A 861 4.91 -21.00 27.17
C ARG A 861 5.86 -20.72 28.32
N TYR A 862 7.15 -20.72 28.03
CA TYR A 862 8.18 -20.48 29.03
C TYR A 862 8.64 -19.02 28.97
N ILE A 863 8.37 -18.26 30.04
CA ILE A 863 8.51 -16.79 30.04
C ILE A 863 9.39 -16.35 31.20
N THR A 864 10.48 -15.65 30.91
CA THR A 864 11.29 -14.99 31.94
C THR A 864 10.67 -13.62 32.26
N LYS A 865 10.29 -13.37 33.52
CA LYS A 865 9.65 -12.11 33.94
C LYS A 865 10.58 -10.91 33.73
N GLY A 866 10.03 -9.79 33.26
CA GLY A 866 10.80 -8.54 33.05
C GLY A 866 11.87 -8.68 31.96
N SER A 867 11.70 -9.60 31.01
CA SER A 867 12.66 -9.86 29.94
C SER A 867 12.13 -9.45 28.56
N PHE A 868 13.00 -9.54 27.57
CA PHE A 868 12.65 -9.38 26.15
C PHE A 868 11.58 -10.38 25.68
N ASP A 869 11.47 -11.56 26.30
CA ASP A 869 10.47 -12.57 25.91
C ASP A 869 9.05 -12.14 26.27
N ALA A 870 8.84 -11.60 27.47
CA ALA A 870 7.53 -11.16 27.94
C ALA A 870 6.94 -10.05 27.05
N TYR A 871 7.80 -9.10 26.64
CA TYR A 871 7.42 -8.06 25.70
C TYR A 871 7.13 -8.59 24.29
N SER A 872 7.94 -9.54 23.82
CA SER A 872 7.75 -10.16 22.50
C SER A 872 6.42 -10.91 22.42
N TRP A 873 6.02 -11.63 23.48
CA TRP A 873 4.70 -12.27 23.57
C TRP A 873 3.56 -11.26 23.49
N GLN A 874 3.65 -10.14 24.22
CA GLN A 874 2.63 -9.09 24.19
C GLN A 874 2.50 -8.46 22.79
N LEU A 875 3.61 -8.20 22.11
CA LEU A 875 3.59 -7.68 20.74
C LEU A 875 2.93 -8.66 19.77
N LEU A 876 3.27 -9.95 19.86
CA LEU A 876 2.68 -10.98 19.01
C LEU A 876 1.19 -11.13 19.22
N GLU A 877 0.72 -11.05 20.47
CA GLU A 877 -0.70 -11.15 20.80
C GLU A 877 -1.50 -9.99 20.19
N THR A 878 -1.01 -8.75 20.33
CA THR A 878 -1.65 -7.56 19.72
C THR A 878 -1.76 -7.72 18.20
N LYS A 879 -0.69 -8.20 17.54
CA LYS A 879 -0.71 -8.47 16.10
C LYS A 879 -1.69 -9.57 15.72
N GLN A 880 -1.69 -10.67 16.44
CA GLN A 880 -2.58 -11.79 16.15
C GLN A 880 -4.04 -11.37 16.29
N ARG A 881 -4.38 -10.57 17.31
CA ARG A 881 -5.74 -10.04 17.51
C ARG A 881 -6.21 -9.23 16.30
N PHE A 882 -5.37 -8.31 15.82
CA PHE A 882 -5.67 -7.51 14.63
C PHE A 882 -5.86 -8.38 13.37
N ILE A 883 -4.95 -9.35 13.15
CA ILE A 883 -5.06 -10.29 12.03
C ILE A 883 -6.36 -11.10 12.13
N SER A 884 -6.66 -11.65 13.30
CA SER A 884 -7.89 -12.42 13.54
C SER A 884 -9.15 -11.59 13.33
N GLN A 885 -9.16 -10.29 13.66
CA GLN A 885 -10.29 -9.42 13.35
C GLN A 885 -10.53 -9.33 11.84
N ILE A 886 -9.51 -9.01 11.04
CA ILE A 886 -9.63 -8.95 9.58
C ILE A 886 -10.07 -10.29 8.99
N LEU A 887 -9.50 -11.40 9.49
CA LEU A 887 -9.82 -12.74 8.99
C LEU A 887 -11.18 -13.27 9.47
N SER A 888 -11.74 -12.74 10.56
CA SER A 888 -13.06 -13.19 11.04
C SER A 888 -14.21 -12.77 10.12
N GLY A 889 -13.99 -11.84 9.19
CA GLY A 889 -15.03 -11.30 8.31
C GLY A 889 -16.01 -10.34 9.01
N HIS A 890 -15.89 -10.15 10.33
CA HIS A 890 -16.80 -9.32 11.14
C HIS A 890 -16.00 -8.34 12.00
N VAL A 891 -15.71 -7.16 11.43
CA VAL A 891 -15.04 -6.08 12.17
C VAL A 891 -16.02 -4.94 12.42
N VAL A 892 -16.19 -4.58 13.69
CA VAL A 892 -16.98 -3.40 14.11
C VAL A 892 -16.09 -2.15 14.17
N GLU A 893 -14.80 -2.32 14.51
CA GLU A 893 -13.84 -1.22 14.62
C GLU A 893 -13.46 -0.69 13.23
N ARG A 894 -13.66 0.62 13.01
CA ARG A 894 -13.35 1.28 11.73
C ARG A 894 -11.90 1.72 11.60
N GLU A 895 -11.24 1.92 12.73
CA GLU A 895 -9.80 2.12 12.83
C GLU A 895 -9.15 0.89 13.49
N GLY A 896 -7.97 0.51 13.03
CA GLY A 896 -7.18 -0.56 13.65
C GLY A 896 -5.71 -0.17 13.74
N ASP A 897 -5.01 -0.58 14.79
CA ASP A 897 -3.58 -0.29 14.95
C ASP A 897 -2.72 -1.39 14.32
N ASP A 898 -1.70 -1.00 13.55
CA ASP A 898 -0.64 -1.87 13.05
C ASP A 898 0.65 -1.66 13.88
N VAL A 899 1.29 -2.73 14.32
CA VAL A 899 2.49 -2.66 15.16
C VAL A 899 3.69 -3.19 14.36
N ASP A 900 4.25 -2.39 13.47
CA ASP A 900 5.07 -2.95 12.37
C ASP A 900 6.54 -3.34 12.71
N GLU A 901 6.97 -3.40 13.99
CA GLU A 901 8.35 -3.82 14.31
C GLU A 901 8.45 -4.92 15.37
N ALA A 902 9.26 -5.93 15.06
CA ALA A 902 9.73 -6.94 16.02
C ALA A 902 11.11 -6.58 16.61
N VAL A 903 11.79 -5.55 16.06
CA VAL A 903 13.04 -5.01 16.62
C VAL A 903 12.66 -3.87 17.55
N LEU A 904 13.14 -3.94 18.78
CA LEU A 904 12.84 -2.94 19.79
C LEU A 904 13.62 -1.66 19.50
N ASN A 905 12.93 -0.53 19.58
CA ASN A 905 13.61 0.76 19.51
C ASN A 905 14.36 1.03 20.83
N TYR A 906 15.24 2.04 20.83
CA TYR A 906 16.03 2.38 22.03
C TYR A 906 15.15 2.65 23.28
N ALA A 907 14.01 3.31 23.10
CA ALA A 907 13.10 3.62 24.21
C ALA A 907 12.51 2.35 24.83
N GLU A 908 12.17 1.37 24.01
CA GLU A 908 11.66 0.06 24.42
C GLU A 908 12.74 -0.77 25.11
N VAL A 909 13.97 -0.82 24.56
CA VAL A 909 15.11 -1.51 25.20
C VAL A 909 15.37 -0.93 26.60
N LYS A 910 15.34 0.40 26.74
CA LYS A 910 15.59 1.06 28.03
C LYS A 910 14.44 0.87 29.01
N ALA A 911 13.19 0.94 28.54
CA ALA A 911 12.02 0.66 29.37
C ALA A 911 12.03 -0.77 29.93
N LEU A 912 12.47 -1.74 29.11
CA LEU A 912 12.61 -3.13 29.53
C LEU A 912 13.74 -3.34 30.53
N ALA A 913 14.93 -2.78 30.27
CA ALA A 913 16.07 -2.93 31.17
C ALA A 913 15.81 -2.37 32.57
N VAL A 914 15.02 -1.29 32.67
CA VAL A 914 14.66 -0.66 33.95
C VAL A 914 13.34 -1.22 34.51
N GLY A 915 12.58 -1.99 33.71
CA GLY A 915 11.31 -2.59 34.11
C GLY A 915 10.18 -1.58 34.32
N ASN A 916 10.23 -0.41 33.69
CA ASN A 916 9.21 0.64 33.85
C ASN A 916 8.70 1.17 32.50
N PRO A 917 7.43 0.89 32.12
CA PRO A 917 6.87 1.30 30.84
C PRO A 917 6.78 2.83 30.68
N LYS A 918 6.77 3.61 31.78
CA LYS A 918 6.74 5.08 31.74
C LYS A 918 7.97 5.68 31.06
N ILE A 919 9.08 4.95 30.99
CA ILE A 919 10.31 5.40 30.29
C ILE A 919 10.06 5.54 28.79
N LYS A 920 9.26 4.65 28.19
CA LYS A 920 8.90 4.74 26.77
C LYS A 920 8.15 6.05 26.51
N ARG A 921 7.08 6.29 27.28
CA ARG A 921 6.29 7.54 27.20
C ARG A 921 7.15 8.78 27.43
N ARG A 922 8.08 8.73 28.38
CA ARG A 922 9.01 9.83 28.64
C ARG A 922 9.87 10.17 27.41
N VAL A 923 10.39 9.16 26.73
CA VAL A 923 11.18 9.37 25.50
C VAL A 923 10.30 9.92 24.37
N GLU A 924 9.07 9.42 24.21
CA GLU A 924 8.10 9.95 23.23
C GLU A 924 7.78 11.43 23.50
N VAL A 925 7.44 11.79 24.74
CA VAL A 925 7.15 13.18 25.14
C VAL A 925 8.37 14.08 24.95
N MET A 926 9.58 13.61 25.25
CA MET A 926 10.82 14.36 24.96
C MET A 926 10.99 14.64 23.46
N ASN A 927 10.74 13.63 22.63
CA ASN A 927 10.85 13.75 21.18
C ASN A 927 9.82 14.72 20.60
N GLU A 928 8.57 14.66 21.08
CA GLU A 928 7.52 15.63 20.73
C GLU A 928 7.90 17.05 21.18
N LEU A 929 8.45 17.20 22.38
CA LEU A 929 8.88 18.48 22.90
C LEU A 929 9.99 19.12 22.04
N ASP A 930 10.97 18.32 21.59
CA ASP A 930 12.04 18.80 20.71
C ASP A 930 11.51 19.19 19.32
N LYS A 931 10.54 18.44 18.77
CA LYS A 931 9.79 18.84 17.55
C LYS A 931 9.16 20.23 17.72
N TYR A 932 8.40 20.43 18.80
CA TYR A 932 7.70 21.69 19.02
C TYR A 932 8.65 22.85 19.33
N ARG A 933 9.77 22.62 20.02
CA ARG A 933 10.83 23.62 20.21
C ARG A 933 11.42 24.10 18.89
N LEU A 934 11.71 23.18 17.96
CA LEU A 934 12.20 23.54 16.63
C LEU A 934 11.19 24.40 15.86
N LEU A 935 9.91 24.02 15.88
CA LEU A 935 8.83 24.78 15.25
C LEU A 935 8.63 26.17 15.90
N HIS A 936 8.71 26.24 17.23
CA HIS A 936 8.58 27.48 17.99
C HIS A 936 9.75 28.44 17.74
N GLN A 937 10.98 27.93 17.67
CA GLN A 937 12.14 28.73 17.32
C GLN A 937 12.00 29.32 15.90
N ASP A 938 11.57 28.52 14.92
CA ASP A 938 11.30 29.03 13.58
C ASP A 938 10.18 30.09 13.58
N PHE A 939 9.12 29.88 14.35
CA PHE A 939 8.05 30.87 14.52
C PHE A 939 8.58 32.19 15.09
N ILE A 940 9.38 32.15 16.16
CA ILE A 940 10.02 33.33 16.76
C ILE A 940 10.91 34.04 15.74
N ASP A 941 11.74 33.31 15.01
CA ASP A 941 12.61 33.86 13.97
C ASP A 941 11.81 34.53 12.84
N GLN A 942 10.68 33.93 12.43
CA GLN A 942 9.76 34.53 11.48
C GLN A 942 9.14 35.82 12.02
N GLN A 943 8.71 35.85 13.28
CA GLN A 943 8.16 37.03 13.94
C GLN A 943 9.19 38.17 14.02
N HIS A 944 10.44 37.86 14.39
CA HIS A 944 11.53 38.84 14.40
C HIS A 944 11.82 39.39 13.00
N LYS A 945 11.86 38.52 11.98
CA LYS A 945 12.02 38.96 10.58
C LYS A 945 10.89 39.87 10.12
N LYS A 946 9.64 39.55 10.47
CA LYS A 946 8.45 40.39 10.17
C LYS A 946 8.56 41.75 10.86
N LYS A 947 8.87 41.80 12.15
CA LYS A 947 9.04 43.05 12.91
C LYS A 947 10.17 43.91 12.35
N LYS A 948 11.32 43.30 12.04
CA LYS A 948 12.45 44.00 11.40
C LYS A 948 12.04 44.56 10.04
N ARG A 949 11.41 43.75 9.18
CA ARG A 949 10.91 44.19 7.88
C ARG A 949 9.93 45.35 8.02
N LEU A 950 8.98 45.27 8.95
CA LEU A 950 8.03 46.33 9.22
C LEU A 950 8.70 47.64 9.67
N SER A 951 9.78 47.55 10.45
CA SER A 951 10.56 48.74 10.86
C SER A 951 11.33 49.40 9.70
N GLU A 952 11.72 48.63 8.68
CA GLU A 952 12.45 49.13 7.50
C GLU A 952 11.51 49.72 6.43
N LEU A 953 10.25 49.28 6.37
CA LEU A 953 9.30 49.67 5.32
C LEU A 953 9.04 51.19 5.23
N PRO A 954 8.85 51.95 6.33
CA PRO A 954 8.65 53.41 6.26
C PRO A 954 9.79 54.13 5.52
N ASP A 955 11.04 53.77 5.83
CA ASP A 955 12.22 54.35 5.18
C ASP A 955 12.33 53.96 3.71
N LEU A 956 11.97 52.72 3.37
CA LEU A 956 11.94 52.24 1.98
C LEU A 956 10.85 52.94 1.17
N ILE A 957 9.65 53.11 1.74
CA ILE A 957 8.54 53.85 1.13
C ILE A 957 8.96 55.31 0.87
N ALA A 958 9.58 55.96 1.85
CA ALA A 958 10.08 57.32 1.69
C ALA A 958 11.15 57.41 0.58
N LYS A 959 12.16 56.52 0.60
CA LYS A 959 13.20 56.46 -0.44
C LYS A 959 12.61 56.18 -1.82
N GLN A 960 11.60 55.33 -1.92
CA GLN A 960 10.94 55.00 -3.18
C GLN A 960 10.15 56.20 -3.71
N LYS A 961 9.41 56.92 -2.86
CA LYS A 961 8.75 58.19 -3.21
C LYS A 961 9.74 59.22 -3.77
N THR A 962 10.89 59.40 -3.11
CA THR A 962 11.97 60.26 -3.62
C THR A 962 12.53 59.76 -4.95
N SER A 963 12.70 58.45 -5.12
CA SER A 963 13.20 57.85 -6.36
C SER A 963 12.25 58.05 -7.54
N ILE A 964 10.94 58.00 -7.31
CA ILE A 964 9.91 58.31 -8.32
C ILE A 964 9.99 59.78 -8.74
N ALA A 965 10.10 60.69 -7.77
CA ALA A 965 10.24 62.13 -8.04
C ALA A 965 11.50 62.43 -8.87
N ASN A 966 12.65 61.85 -8.51
CA ASN A 966 13.88 62.01 -9.26
C ASN A 966 13.80 61.43 -10.68
N THR A 967 13.08 60.31 -10.86
CA THR A 967 12.86 59.75 -12.20
C THR A 967 11.91 60.58 -13.05
N GLN A 968 10.94 61.28 -12.45
CA GLN A 968 10.12 62.25 -13.17
C GLN A 968 11.00 63.39 -13.72
N ILE A 969 11.89 63.95 -12.91
CA ILE A 969 12.82 65.01 -13.33
C ILE A 969 13.71 64.55 -14.49
N ASP A 970 14.24 63.33 -14.40
CA ASP A 970 15.08 62.77 -15.47
C ASP A 970 14.28 62.46 -16.75
N LEU A 971 13.03 62.01 -16.62
CA LEU A 971 12.12 61.78 -17.76
C LEU A 971 11.83 63.10 -18.48
N ASP A 972 11.50 64.16 -17.73
CA ASP A 972 11.25 65.50 -18.27
C ASP A 972 12.48 66.01 -19.05
N PHE A 973 13.69 65.79 -18.51
CA PHE A 973 14.94 66.13 -19.20
C PHE A 973 15.10 65.38 -20.53
N VAL A 974 14.88 64.06 -20.54
CA VAL A 974 15.02 63.25 -21.76
C VAL A 974 13.98 63.66 -22.81
N THR A 975 12.75 63.99 -22.41
CA THR A 975 11.73 64.50 -23.34
C THR A 975 12.06 65.88 -23.89
N ALA A 976 12.74 66.73 -23.11
CA ALA A 976 13.16 68.07 -23.52
C ALA A 976 14.44 68.11 -24.38
N THR A 977 15.20 67.00 -24.48
CA THR A 977 16.45 66.91 -25.27
C THR A 977 16.46 65.77 -26.31
N PRO A 978 15.60 65.82 -27.35
CA PRO A 978 15.50 64.74 -28.36
C PRO A 978 16.72 64.64 -29.28
N GLU A 979 17.41 65.75 -29.54
CA GLU A 979 18.54 65.86 -30.48
C GLU A 979 19.70 64.90 -30.12
N SER A 980 19.94 64.70 -28.83
CA SER A 980 20.92 63.74 -28.28
C SER A 980 20.73 62.30 -28.76
N TYR A 981 19.50 61.87 -29.07
CA TYR A 981 19.20 60.51 -29.52
C TYR A 981 19.49 60.31 -31.01
N GLU A 982 19.13 61.31 -31.83
CA GLU A 982 19.40 61.30 -33.27
C GLU A 982 20.91 61.44 -33.55
N GLU A 983 21.65 62.17 -32.72
CA GLU A 983 23.12 62.21 -32.76
C GLU A 983 23.75 60.85 -32.44
N TYR A 984 23.23 60.10 -31.46
CA TYR A 984 23.70 58.74 -31.16
C TYR A 984 23.49 57.77 -32.34
N LYS A 985 22.36 57.88 -33.07
CA LYS A 985 22.12 57.06 -34.28
C LYS A 985 23.14 57.34 -35.38
N LYS A 986 23.66 58.56 -35.46
CA LYS A 986 24.67 58.99 -36.45
C LYS A 986 26.11 58.73 -36.01
N MET A 987 26.32 58.27 -34.77
CA MET A 987 27.64 58.01 -34.18
C MET A 987 28.33 56.82 -34.84
N GLU A 988 29.61 56.96 -35.20
CA GLU A 988 30.43 55.91 -35.82
C GLU A 988 30.55 54.65 -34.93
N TYR A 989 30.66 53.48 -35.58
CA TYR A 989 30.75 52.17 -34.90
C TYR A 989 31.92 52.09 -33.91
N GLU A 990 33.06 52.72 -34.22
CA GLU A 990 34.24 52.73 -33.36
C GLU A 990 34.00 53.48 -32.04
N ALA A 991 33.23 54.55 -32.06
CA ALA A 991 32.91 55.33 -30.86
C ALA A 991 31.89 54.58 -29.96
N GLN A 992 30.95 53.85 -30.55
CA GLN A 992 30.06 52.95 -29.79
C GLN A 992 30.82 51.76 -29.18
N LYS A 993 31.82 51.24 -29.90
CA LYS A 993 32.71 50.18 -29.41
C LYS A 993 33.55 50.66 -28.22
N ALA A 994 34.10 51.88 -28.27
CA ALA A 994 34.87 52.45 -27.17
C ALA A 994 34.05 52.60 -25.87
N ILE A 995 32.80 53.06 -25.96
CA ILE A 995 31.88 53.18 -24.81
C ILE A 995 31.63 51.81 -24.15
N ARG A 996 31.32 50.80 -24.97
CA ARG A 996 31.05 49.43 -24.52
C ARG A 996 32.27 48.81 -23.82
N ASP A 997 33.44 48.95 -24.43
CA ASP A 997 34.67 48.33 -23.94
C ASP A 997 35.14 49.03 -22.65
N ALA A 998 34.95 50.36 -22.52
CA ALA A 998 35.23 51.11 -21.30
C ALA A 998 34.37 50.68 -20.11
N ILE A 999 33.06 50.51 -20.31
CA ILE A 999 32.14 50.02 -19.27
C ILE A 999 32.50 48.58 -18.86
N TYR A 1000 32.74 47.70 -19.82
CA TYR A 1000 33.09 46.31 -19.54
C TYR A 1000 34.42 46.17 -18.77
N ALA A 1001 35.44 46.96 -19.15
CA ALA A 1001 36.73 47.00 -18.45
C ALA A 1001 36.62 47.57 -17.04
N ALA A 1002 35.85 48.64 -16.85
CA ALA A 1002 35.65 49.25 -15.53
C ALA A 1002 34.97 48.27 -14.56
N VAL A 1003 33.94 47.57 -15.03
CA VAL A 1003 33.17 46.59 -14.25
C VAL A 1003 34.04 45.39 -13.84
N LYS A 1004 34.97 44.92 -14.68
CA LYS A 1004 35.90 43.83 -14.31
C LYS A 1004 36.99 44.25 -13.32
N THR A 1005 37.44 45.50 -13.38
CA THR A 1005 38.60 45.98 -12.59
C THR A 1005 38.21 46.64 -11.27
N HIS A 1006 36.94 47.01 -11.08
CA HIS A 1006 36.46 47.75 -9.90
C HIS A 1006 35.48 46.94 -9.03
N ILE A 1007 35.57 45.61 -9.07
CA ILE A 1007 34.85 44.72 -8.14
C ILE A 1007 35.40 44.93 -6.71
N ASN A 1008 34.52 45.09 -5.73
CA ASN A 1008 34.85 45.35 -4.32
C ASN A 1008 35.73 46.60 -4.04
N HIS A 1009 35.87 47.52 -5.00
CA HIS A 1009 36.69 48.71 -4.82
C HIS A 1009 36.04 49.72 -3.84
N PRO A 1010 36.77 50.32 -2.88
CA PRO A 1010 36.17 51.12 -1.80
C PRO A 1010 35.49 52.42 -2.24
N LEU A 1011 35.83 52.95 -3.42
CA LEU A 1011 35.28 54.18 -3.97
C LEU A 1011 34.49 53.93 -5.25
N GLU A 1012 33.45 54.73 -5.47
CA GLU A 1012 32.68 54.77 -6.72
C GLU A 1012 33.53 55.32 -7.86
N LYS A 1013 33.42 54.73 -9.05
CA LYS A 1013 34.12 55.19 -10.25
C LYS A 1013 33.13 55.61 -11.33
N LYS A 1014 33.20 56.88 -11.72
CA LYS A 1014 32.57 57.37 -12.94
C LYS A 1014 33.35 56.85 -14.15
N VAL A 1015 32.67 56.12 -15.03
CA VAL A 1015 33.27 55.52 -16.23
C VAL A 1015 33.22 56.53 -17.38
N LEU A 1016 32.03 57.07 -17.66
CA LEU A 1016 31.76 58.01 -18.74
C LEU A 1016 30.39 58.68 -18.51
N THR A 1017 30.10 59.71 -19.30
CA THR A 1017 28.78 60.32 -19.39
C THR A 1017 28.17 59.98 -20.76
N PHE A 1018 26.95 59.46 -20.75
CA PHE A 1018 26.22 59.02 -21.94
C PHE A 1018 24.84 59.69 -21.97
N ARG A 1019 24.58 60.51 -23.01
CA ARG A 1019 23.31 61.25 -23.20
C ARG A 1019 22.86 62.04 -21.95
N GLY A 1020 23.82 62.65 -21.24
CA GLY A 1020 23.56 63.43 -20.02
C GLY A 1020 23.37 62.60 -18.74
N PHE A 1021 23.65 61.29 -18.78
CA PHE A 1021 23.67 60.40 -17.61
C PHE A 1021 25.08 59.85 -17.36
N ASP A 1022 25.50 59.84 -16.11
CA ASP A 1022 26.78 59.29 -15.67
C ASP A 1022 26.69 57.79 -15.47
N VAL A 1023 27.50 57.03 -16.18
CA VAL A 1023 27.64 55.58 -15.96
C VAL A 1023 28.72 55.38 -14.89
N VAL A 1024 28.32 54.85 -13.75
CA VAL A 1024 29.20 54.68 -12.58
C VAL A 1024 29.23 53.24 -12.09
N VAL A 1025 30.42 52.77 -11.73
CA VAL A 1025 30.59 51.51 -10.98
C VAL A 1025 30.52 51.86 -9.49
N PRO A 1026 29.55 51.32 -8.73
CA PRO A 1026 29.35 51.71 -7.34
C PRO A 1026 30.51 51.31 -6.43
N ALA A 1027 30.69 52.05 -5.34
CA ALA A 1027 31.62 51.68 -4.28
C ALA A 1027 31.24 50.30 -3.71
N ARG A 1028 32.26 49.46 -3.48
CA ARG A 1028 32.16 48.09 -2.99
C ARG A 1028 31.20 47.23 -3.81
N MET A 1029 31.21 47.41 -5.15
CA MET A 1029 30.36 46.62 -6.04
C MET A 1029 30.67 45.12 -5.87
N GLN A 1030 29.72 44.42 -5.26
CA GLN A 1030 29.69 42.97 -5.21
C GLN A 1030 28.83 42.48 -6.38
N PRO A 1031 29.37 41.65 -7.29
CA PRO A 1031 28.58 41.04 -8.33
C PRO A 1031 27.40 40.29 -7.71
N LYS A 1032 26.23 40.43 -8.30
CA LYS A 1032 24.99 39.89 -7.75
C LYS A 1032 25.03 38.38 -7.84
N VAL A 1033 25.09 37.72 -6.68
CA VAL A 1033 25.05 36.26 -6.59
C VAL A 1033 23.65 35.79 -7.02
N PRO A 1034 23.54 34.79 -7.91
CA PRO A 1034 22.26 34.21 -8.25
C PRO A 1034 21.57 33.67 -7.00
N LYS A 1035 20.27 33.92 -6.85
CA LYS A 1035 19.48 33.29 -5.78
C LYS A 1035 19.62 31.76 -5.85
N PRO A 1036 19.71 31.04 -4.72
CA PRO A 1036 19.70 29.59 -4.71
C PRO A 1036 18.46 29.08 -5.45
N LYS A 1037 18.64 28.01 -6.22
CA LYS A 1037 17.57 27.34 -6.94
C LYS A 1037 17.27 26.04 -6.24
N TYR A 1038 15.98 25.70 -6.18
CA TYR A 1038 15.52 24.43 -5.64
C TYR A 1038 14.87 23.61 -6.75
N ASP A 1039 14.99 22.29 -6.67
CA ASP A 1039 14.26 21.35 -7.53
C ASP A 1039 12.80 21.23 -7.07
N ASP A 1040 12.03 20.40 -7.78
CA ASP A 1040 10.61 20.22 -7.47
C ASP A 1040 10.36 19.50 -6.13
N ALA A 1041 11.39 18.87 -5.56
CA ALA A 1041 11.38 18.28 -4.23
C ALA A 1041 11.92 19.25 -3.14
N GLY A 1042 12.25 20.49 -3.50
CA GLY A 1042 12.76 21.50 -2.58
C GLY A 1042 14.25 21.33 -2.23
N ASN A 1043 14.99 20.49 -2.97
CA ASN A 1043 16.42 20.29 -2.76
C ASN A 1043 17.22 21.38 -3.46
N GLU A 1044 18.32 21.81 -2.85
CA GLU A 1044 19.20 22.82 -3.44
C GLU A 1044 19.92 22.30 -4.70
N ILE A 1045 19.87 23.08 -5.79
CA ILE A 1045 20.53 22.80 -7.06
C ILE A 1045 21.63 23.85 -7.31
N PRO A 1046 22.82 23.44 -7.81
CA PRO A 1046 23.82 24.36 -8.32
C PRO A 1046 23.23 25.32 -9.36
N THR A 1047 23.39 26.62 -9.16
CA THR A 1047 22.81 27.63 -10.07
C THR A 1047 23.59 27.76 -11.38
N GLY A 1048 24.86 27.32 -11.41
CA GLY A 1048 25.75 27.31 -12.58
C GLY A 1048 26.02 28.69 -13.21
N LYS A 1049 25.53 29.76 -12.59
CA LYS A 1049 25.65 31.14 -13.08
C LYS A 1049 26.71 31.85 -12.25
N GLU A 1050 27.66 32.48 -12.93
CA GLU A 1050 28.60 33.36 -12.26
C GLU A 1050 27.89 34.62 -11.74
N PRO A 1051 28.34 35.18 -10.60
CA PRO A 1051 27.87 36.46 -10.11
C PRO A 1051 27.97 37.56 -11.17
N VAL A 1052 26.86 38.24 -11.45
CA VAL A 1052 26.77 39.24 -12.54
C VAL A 1052 27.10 40.63 -12.00
N PRO A 1053 28.08 41.33 -12.56
CA PRO A 1053 28.42 42.67 -12.13
C PRO A 1053 27.49 43.71 -12.78
N TYR A 1054 27.33 44.88 -12.15
CA TYR A 1054 26.36 45.90 -12.57
C TYR A 1054 26.91 47.33 -12.46
N VAL A 1055 26.27 48.27 -13.14
CA VAL A 1055 26.55 49.71 -13.06
C VAL A 1055 25.29 50.49 -12.72
N PHE A 1056 25.47 51.69 -12.17
CA PHE A 1056 24.39 52.67 -12.09
C PHE A 1056 24.52 53.69 -13.22
N VAL A 1057 23.41 53.98 -13.87
CA VAL A 1057 23.26 55.12 -14.78
C VAL A 1057 22.61 56.22 -13.97
N LYS A 1058 23.32 57.32 -13.71
CA LYS A 1058 22.92 58.36 -12.74
C LYS A 1058 22.73 59.73 -13.39
N ARG A 1059 21.71 60.44 -12.96
CA ARG A 1059 21.55 61.89 -13.15
C ARG A 1059 20.95 62.44 -11.86
N THR A 1060 19.66 62.80 -11.84
CA THR A 1060 18.93 63.13 -10.61
C THR A 1060 18.51 61.85 -9.91
N GLY A 1061 18.10 60.84 -10.69
CA GLY A 1061 17.86 59.47 -10.26
C GLY A 1061 19.07 58.55 -10.52
N ALA A 1062 19.01 57.34 -9.98
CA ALA A 1062 19.96 56.27 -10.25
C ALA A 1062 19.23 55.04 -10.78
N TYR A 1063 19.74 54.48 -11.88
CA TYR A 1063 19.14 53.34 -12.58
C TYR A 1063 20.12 52.19 -12.67
N TYR A 1064 19.69 51.01 -12.26
CA TYR A 1064 20.50 49.81 -12.21
C TYR A 1064 20.58 49.15 -13.59
N MET A 1065 21.78 48.75 -14.03
CA MET A 1065 21.99 48.02 -15.28
C MET A 1065 23.01 46.89 -15.10
N GLU A 1066 22.62 45.66 -15.42
CA GLU A 1066 23.50 44.47 -15.39
C GLU A 1066 24.43 44.42 -16.62
N VAL A 1067 25.67 43.98 -16.39
CA VAL A 1067 26.73 43.90 -17.40
C VAL A 1067 27.22 42.45 -17.49
N GLU A 1068 26.39 41.59 -18.09
CA GLU A 1068 26.68 40.16 -18.26
C GLU A 1068 27.75 39.89 -19.33
N SER A 1069 27.65 40.57 -20.46
CA SER A 1069 28.55 40.41 -21.59
C SER A 1069 28.89 41.75 -22.22
N ILE A 1070 30.03 41.80 -22.90
CA ILE A 1070 30.47 42.99 -23.63
C ILE A 1070 29.45 43.33 -24.74
N SER A 1071 28.86 42.31 -25.40
CA SER A 1071 27.84 42.51 -26.43
C SER A 1071 26.54 43.09 -25.84
N GLY A 1072 26.06 44.19 -26.43
CA GLY A 1072 24.76 44.78 -26.10
C GLY A 1072 24.73 45.82 -24.96
N ILE A 1073 25.86 46.18 -24.33
CA ILE A 1073 25.91 47.21 -23.27
C ILE A 1073 25.32 48.55 -23.76
N THR A 1074 25.73 49.03 -24.93
CA THR A 1074 25.25 50.29 -25.52
C THR A 1074 23.76 50.24 -25.89
N LYS A 1075 23.27 49.07 -26.35
CA LYS A 1075 21.83 48.86 -26.60
C LYS A 1075 21.02 48.91 -25.30
N ARG A 1076 21.49 48.25 -24.23
CA ARG A 1076 20.85 48.28 -22.90
C ARG A 1076 20.83 49.68 -22.30
N LEU A 1077 21.92 50.43 -22.45
CA LEU A 1077 22.05 51.81 -21.97
C LEU A 1077 21.03 52.75 -22.64
N ASN A 1078 20.89 52.67 -23.97
CA ASN A 1078 19.87 53.44 -24.69
C ASN A 1078 18.45 53.00 -24.37
N HIS A 1079 18.21 51.69 -24.28
CA HIS A 1079 16.91 51.16 -23.94
C HIS A 1079 16.47 51.63 -22.55
N LEU A 1080 17.39 51.66 -21.58
CA LEU A 1080 17.14 52.16 -20.23
C LEU A 1080 16.71 53.63 -20.23
N ILE A 1081 17.46 54.50 -20.93
CA ILE A 1081 17.17 55.95 -20.99
C ILE A 1081 15.86 56.23 -21.75
N ASN A 1082 15.61 55.52 -22.85
CA ASN A 1082 14.39 55.73 -23.65
C ASN A 1082 13.13 55.20 -22.95
N ASN A 1083 13.27 54.28 -22.00
CA ASN A 1083 12.15 53.68 -21.27
C ASN A 1083 11.98 54.22 -19.85
N LEU A 1084 12.51 55.40 -19.52
CA LEU A 1084 12.37 55.99 -18.18
C LEU A 1084 10.90 56.12 -17.72
N ALA A 1085 9.95 56.33 -18.64
CA ALA A 1085 8.52 56.32 -18.32
C ALA A 1085 8.04 54.96 -17.78
N ASN A 1086 8.49 53.85 -18.38
CA ASN A 1086 8.21 52.51 -17.88
C ASN A 1086 8.92 52.24 -16.54
N TYR A 1087 10.17 52.70 -16.38
CA TYR A 1087 10.87 52.61 -15.09
C TYR A 1087 10.14 53.38 -13.98
N LYS A 1088 9.60 54.57 -14.28
CA LYS A 1088 8.78 55.32 -13.33
C LYS A 1088 7.54 54.55 -12.93
N LYS A 1089 6.80 54.03 -13.90
CA LYS A 1089 5.61 53.19 -13.65
C LYS A 1089 5.95 51.97 -12.78
N HIS A 1090 7.03 51.25 -13.09
CA HIS A 1090 7.49 50.14 -12.25
C HIS A 1090 7.85 50.56 -10.82
N LYS A 1091 8.41 51.77 -10.64
CA LYS A 1091 8.70 52.30 -9.31
C LYS A 1091 7.42 52.67 -8.55
N GLU A 1092 6.41 53.20 -9.22
CA GLU A 1092 5.07 53.49 -8.66
C GLU A 1092 4.34 52.21 -8.29
N ASP A 1093 4.34 51.19 -9.17
CA ASP A 1093 3.80 49.86 -8.88
C ASP A 1093 4.49 49.24 -7.64
N TYR A 1094 5.82 49.34 -7.56
CA TYR A 1094 6.58 48.85 -6.40
C TYR A 1094 6.28 49.62 -5.11
N LEU A 1095 5.98 50.92 -5.19
CA LEU A 1095 5.55 51.70 -4.04
C LEU A 1095 4.24 51.17 -3.48
N GLN A 1096 3.26 50.89 -4.34
CA GLN A 1096 1.99 50.28 -3.95
C GLN A 1096 2.21 48.92 -3.27
N VAL A 1097 3.16 48.11 -3.78
CA VAL A 1097 3.54 46.84 -3.15
C VAL A 1097 4.10 47.05 -1.74
N LEU A 1098 4.99 48.02 -1.53
CA LEU A 1098 5.55 48.31 -0.20
C LEU A 1098 4.49 48.78 0.80
N GLU A 1099 3.56 49.64 0.35
CA GLU A 1099 2.46 50.15 1.19
C GLU A 1099 1.48 49.02 1.55
N ASN A 1100 1.15 48.13 0.60
CA ASN A 1100 0.34 46.94 0.85
C ASN A 1100 1.06 45.94 1.79
N GLU A 1101 2.38 45.74 1.61
CA GLU A 1101 3.22 44.89 2.48
C GLU A 1101 3.19 45.39 3.93
N GLN A 1102 3.29 46.72 4.12
CA GLN A 1102 3.25 47.34 5.44
C GLN A 1102 1.91 47.08 6.14
N ALA A 1103 0.78 47.32 5.46
CA ALA A 1103 -0.55 47.08 6.00
C ALA A 1103 -0.78 45.60 6.35
N ALA A 1104 -0.36 44.69 5.46
CA ALA A 1104 -0.47 43.25 5.68
C ALA A 1104 0.36 42.76 6.88
N LEU A 1105 1.61 43.20 7.02
CA LEU A 1105 2.46 42.83 8.15
C LEU A 1105 1.93 43.39 9.48
N GLN A 1106 1.35 44.59 9.49
CA GLN A 1106 0.70 45.16 10.68
C GLN A 1106 -0.49 44.32 11.12
N GLN A 1107 -1.34 43.89 10.18
CA GLN A 1107 -2.48 43.03 10.46
C GLN A 1107 -2.06 41.64 10.95
N ASP A 1108 -1.03 41.06 10.35
CA ASP A 1108 -0.51 39.74 10.71
C ASP A 1108 0.14 39.73 12.11
N LEU A 1109 0.95 40.75 12.44
CA LEU A 1109 1.55 40.91 13.77
C LEU A 1109 0.53 41.21 14.89
N ALA A 1110 -0.67 41.69 14.54
CA ALA A 1110 -1.74 41.93 15.50
C ALA A 1110 -2.45 40.64 15.95
N LYS A 1111 -2.33 39.54 15.19
CA LYS A 1111 -2.88 38.23 15.56
C LYS A 1111 -2.00 37.59 16.64
N LYS A 1112 -2.53 37.46 17.86
CA LYS A 1112 -1.84 36.84 19.01
C LYS A 1112 -2.06 35.33 19.04
N GLU A 1113 -1.53 34.61 18.06
CA GLU A 1113 -1.58 33.13 18.06
C GLU A 1113 -0.15 32.57 18.06
N ASP A 1114 0.35 32.24 19.24
CA ASP A 1114 1.48 31.33 19.40
C ASP A 1114 0.90 29.95 19.76
N SER A 1115 0.58 29.16 18.74
CA SER A 1115 -0.02 27.84 18.92
C SER A 1115 0.93 26.81 19.53
N TYR A 1116 2.25 27.07 19.51
CA TYR A 1116 3.26 26.11 19.94
C TYR A 1116 3.61 26.25 21.43
N ALA A 1117 3.57 27.47 21.97
CA ALA A 1117 3.91 27.72 23.37
C ALA A 1117 3.08 26.87 24.36
N LEU A 1118 1.76 26.76 24.13
CA LEU A 1118 0.87 25.97 24.97
C LEU A 1118 1.17 24.46 24.90
N GLN A 1119 1.46 23.94 23.71
CA GLN A 1119 1.85 22.54 23.53
C GLN A 1119 3.18 22.23 24.20
N ILE A 1120 4.16 23.14 24.10
CA ILE A 1120 5.45 23.03 24.80
C ILE A 1120 5.25 23.00 26.33
N GLU A 1121 4.41 23.88 26.88
CA GLU A 1121 4.11 23.89 28.32
C GLU A 1121 3.42 22.61 28.78
N THR A 1122 2.47 22.11 27.99
CA THR A 1122 1.73 20.88 28.29
C THR A 1122 2.67 19.67 28.30
N LEU A 1123 3.51 19.53 27.27
CA LEU A 1123 4.50 18.44 27.16
C LEU A 1123 5.59 18.54 28.22
N LYS A 1124 6.00 19.76 28.62
CA LYS A 1124 6.92 19.94 29.76
C LYS A 1124 6.30 19.48 31.07
N ALA A 1125 5.04 19.84 31.34
CA ALA A 1125 4.36 19.40 32.55
C ALA A 1125 4.20 17.87 32.59
N GLU A 1126 3.84 17.25 31.46
CA GLU A 1126 3.80 15.78 31.34
C GLU A 1126 5.19 15.16 31.55
N LEU A 1127 6.24 15.75 30.96
CA LEU A 1127 7.62 15.29 31.14
C LEU A 1127 8.10 15.40 32.59
N ASP A 1128 7.77 16.50 33.27
CA ASP A 1128 8.14 16.74 34.67
C ASP A 1128 7.41 15.75 35.60
N GLN A 1129 6.12 15.51 35.37
CA GLN A 1129 5.36 14.47 36.06
C GLN A 1129 6.00 13.08 35.84
N LEU A 1130 6.34 12.74 34.60
CA LEU A 1130 7.00 11.46 34.29
C LEU A 1130 8.38 11.36 34.95
N ASN A 1131 9.16 12.44 35.01
CA ASN A 1131 10.46 12.47 35.67
C ASN A 1131 10.33 12.28 37.19
N GLU A 1132 9.33 12.92 37.82
CA GLU A 1132 9.03 12.76 39.26
C GLU A 1132 8.62 11.31 39.56
N GLU A 1133 7.71 10.75 38.77
CA GLU A 1133 7.26 9.36 38.90
C GLU A 1133 8.37 8.32 38.64
N LEU A 1134 9.39 8.68 37.85
CA LEU A 1134 10.54 7.84 37.53
C LEU A 1134 11.76 8.07 38.43
N GLY A 1135 11.70 9.04 39.36
CA GLY A 1135 12.83 9.41 40.21
C GLY A 1135 14.05 9.91 39.43
N VAL A 1136 13.85 10.43 38.21
CA VAL A 1136 14.93 10.97 37.39
C VAL A 1136 15.22 12.39 37.89
N ASN A 1137 16.34 12.56 38.61
CA ASN A 1137 16.81 13.89 38.98
C ASN A 1137 17.18 14.68 37.72
N VAL A 1138 16.32 15.63 37.36
CA VAL A 1138 16.59 16.61 36.30
C VAL A 1138 17.49 17.67 36.90
N ALA A 1139 18.78 17.59 36.59
CA ALA A 1139 19.77 18.64 36.88
C ALA A 1139 19.90 19.60 35.69
#